data_AF-A0A0F9SSR1-F1
#
_entry.id   AF-A0A0F9SSR1-F1
#
_cell.length_a   1.000
_cell.length_b   1.000
_cell.length_c   1.000
_cell.angle_alpha   90.00
_cell.angle_beta   90.00
_cell.angle_gamma   90.00
#
_symmetry.space_group_name_H-M   'P 1'
#
loop_
_entity.id
_entity.type
_entity.pdbx_description
1 polymer ?
#
loop_
_entity_poly.entity_id
_entity_poly.type
_entity_poly.pdbx_seq_one_letter_code
_entity_poly.pdbx_strand_id
1 'polypeptide(L)'
;MWPIIWFIFLYVILPIGLGYLGGKLMAADAPEGVEEASRSAQSTSWDPRTSQSEGIPRPRAYGENMHHGNIISKWTDVDGNAREILYMIIEHGDGPTAGIGANTVFINNQPASNFGSVVVQERLGTMDQTVMTGFEKTKLQYNIGTELLWTEIQTFTTPNDFFDDIEYTVSFPNGLFRYHRDGDRGAASCDMLVRVRPVGGVWFIVSPPRFRFTANSIEPLYYNFKLSDYMTITKGVQYEIEFTKQTNVSSRQTTTMHLRSIREVINTPFARPGKALIGVKAAATARLSGNIDVQVVRQDRIVNVYNGSSWSLEYSNNRAWVVWDILTLPSISGNGGGTPYAIDRYDGIDPAYMDLNFFFAWSLFCEEEILDGYGGTEPRAACNVIIDAFTNVFALAFKIAEVGRAHLYWAGDKLSGWVDTVVTTPIDLVTQDSMIAGTWKNNWVVVDELAGVVEVLYQDSLAGYEKTSAEFTSEDAGGFRNIVSLEGVGMVTRGPVVHYAKYLAKRNELIRNTNEFRVAKEGFRYSLGDVIRVQSRPANWGKAYRVVSSTADTVTVDRDVTTDVTAGDVLHIRTYDTITEQVITDTYTVGSVLGAVITATVNWDVTPVKGNLVATGPAGDVKLRRITKIQPTPDNYFKVTCETYDVTLFDTDDIDPSNPNVNYLWSGASPGMSEPVVRADLDDLVQQLLPHQPDINVPWPSNLTWTGSGGDTVSWSKTNADDDITFRYAGTTNIIAGDSTTNTYIYWSPSSPTVFLTTNLISTATAAGNWVVAINEAGVVSTPNPQQIMHGGLIQAGTITAAFAQIADAAIVTAKIKDLAVETIKVADNAITFPVSAYTAGTITIAALGTKIQEVTLTTIGQPVFLSCSFSLDPVGISRETQSIQLRRVLGGSPTTVYNDTAAKDFGDGLQYAFTFSEEPAAGTYTYELWVDVTSTVDTASHRAMFAMETRK
;
A
#
# COMPACT_ATOMS: atom_id res chain seq x y z
N MET A 1 -60.42 7.70 -16.54
CA MET A 1 -59.16 8.30 -17.02
C MET A 1 -58.70 9.29 -15.96
N TRP A 2 -57.76 8.87 -15.10
CA TRP A 2 -57.21 9.46 -13.85
C TRP A 2 -57.00 8.46 -12.68
N PRO A 3 -57.33 7.14 -12.76
CA PRO A 3 -56.89 6.16 -11.76
C PRO A 3 -55.48 5.59 -12.07
N ILE A 4 -54.57 6.43 -12.59
CA ILE A 4 -53.16 6.06 -12.89
C ILE A 4 -52.17 6.96 -12.12
N ILE A 5 -52.65 8.05 -11.50
CA ILE A 5 -51.78 9.03 -10.81
C ILE A 5 -51.65 8.73 -9.30
N TRP A 6 -52.42 7.79 -8.75
CA TRP A 6 -52.50 7.62 -7.29
C TRP A 6 -52.13 6.23 -6.74
N PHE A 7 -51.79 5.26 -7.60
CA PHE A 7 -51.61 3.88 -7.13
C PHE A 7 -50.29 3.18 -7.50
N ILE A 8 -49.38 3.74 -8.32
CA ILE A 8 -48.15 3.02 -8.75
C ILE A 8 -46.84 3.84 -8.84
N PHE A 9 -46.81 5.18 -8.89
CA PHE A 9 -45.67 5.83 -9.55
C PHE A 9 -44.59 6.59 -8.73
N LEU A 10 -44.37 6.30 -7.45
CA LEU A 10 -43.01 6.35 -6.83
C LEU A 10 -43.10 6.06 -5.35
N TYR A 11 -42.64 4.87 -4.99
CA TYR A 11 -42.44 4.36 -3.64
C TYR A 11 -41.73 5.40 -2.74
N VAL A 12 -42.51 6.10 -1.92
CA VAL A 12 -42.06 6.86 -0.73
C VAL A 12 -41.87 5.90 0.44
N ILE A 13 -41.08 4.85 0.20
CA ILE A 13 -40.40 4.09 1.23
C ILE A 13 -38.99 3.98 0.67
N LEU A 14 -38.16 4.99 0.92
CA LEU A 14 -36.72 4.78 0.95
C LEU A 14 -36.51 3.66 1.96
N PRO A 15 -36.05 2.46 1.56
CA PRO A 15 -35.44 1.59 2.53
C PRO A 15 -34.24 2.37 3.03
N ILE A 16 -34.34 2.92 4.25
CA ILE A 16 -33.21 3.43 5.04
C ILE A 16 -32.22 2.29 5.36
N GLY A 17 -32.60 1.09 4.95
CA GLY A 17 -31.87 -0.14 4.81
C GLY A 17 -30.81 -0.24 3.72
N LEU A 18 -29.96 0.76 3.63
CA LEU A 18 -28.71 0.67 2.88
C LEU A 18 -27.67 1.36 3.75
N GLY A 19 -27.41 0.71 4.89
CA GLY A 19 -26.51 1.20 5.93
C GLY A 19 -25.19 1.64 5.33
N TYR A 20 -24.97 2.94 5.25
CA TYR A 20 -23.77 3.62 4.76
C TYR A 20 -23.34 3.31 3.30
N LEU A 21 -23.20 2.05 2.89
CA LEU A 21 -22.78 1.61 1.54
C LEU A 21 -23.73 2.06 0.42
N GLY A 22 -25.05 2.15 0.66
CA GLY A 22 -25.96 2.78 -0.31
C GLY A 22 -26.06 4.30 -0.17
N GLY A 23 -25.67 4.84 0.98
CA GLY A 23 -25.42 6.28 1.15
C GLY A 23 -24.16 6.75 0.41
N LYS A 24 -23.16 5.89 0.23
CA LYS A 24 -21.97 6.14 -0.60
C LYS A 24 -22.31 6.33 -2.09
N LEU A 25 -23.38 5.68 -2.57
CA LEU A 25 -23.95 5.92 -3.91
C LEU A 25 -24.81 7.20 -3.97
N MET A 26 -25.20 7.75 -2.82
CA MET A 26 -26.17 8.84 -2.69
C MET A 26 -25.62 9.90 -1.72
N ALA A 27 -24.46 10.49 -2.03
CA ALA A 27 -23.90 11.57 -1.23
C ALA A 27 -24.88 12.75 -1.18
N ALA A 28 -25.36 13.05 0.02
CA ALA A 28 -26.37 14.06 0.30
C ALA A 28 -25.79 15.48 0.38
N ASP A 29 -25.15 15.94 -0.71
CA ASP A 29 -25.09 17.36 -1.17
C ASP A 29 -24.32 17.47 -2.51
N ALA A 30 -24.46 16.48 -3.39
CA ALA A 30 -23.95 16.63 -4.76
C ALA A 30 -24.81 17.65 -5.52
N PRO A 31 -24.24 18.70 -6.15
CA PRO A 31 -25.00 19.55 -7.06
C PRO A 31 -25.61 18.69 -8.17
N GLU A 32 -26.86 19.02 -8.53
CA GLU A 32 -27.74 18.27 -9.42
C GLU A 32 -27.03 17.77 -10.69
N GLY A 33 -27.29 16.49 -11.01
CA GLY A 33 -26.65 15.76 -12.10
C GLY A 33 -26.89 16.39 -13.46
N VAL A 34 -25.83 16.46 -14.25
CA VAL A 34 -25.88 16.65 -15.71
C VAL A 34 -25.70 15.28 -16.34
N GLU A 35 -26.54 14.99 -17.33
CA GLU A 35 -26.70 13.72 -18.05
C GLU A 35 -25.37 12.98 -18.32
N GLU A 36 -25.38 11.67 -18.05
CA GLU A 36 -24.31 10.76 -18.49
C GLU A 36 -24.20 10.83 -20.02
N ALA A 37 -23.14 11.47 -20.50
CA ALA A 37 -22.75 11.34 -21.89
C ALA A 37 -22.24 9.90 -22.09
N SER A 38 -23.08 9.05 -22.67
CA SER A 38 -22.74 7.69 -23.08
C SER A 38 -21.67 7.71 -24.19
N ARG A 39 -20.41 7.89 -23.81
CA ARG A 39 -19.25 7.60 -24.65
C ARG A 39 -18.36 6.67 -23.84
N SER A 40 -18.33 5.40 -24.26
CA SER A 40 -17.48 4.38 -23.68
C SER A 40 -16.02 4.86 -23.63
N ALA A 41 -15.48 4.95 -22.42
CA ALA A 41 -14.07 5.22 -22.17
C ALA A 41 -13.22 4.02 -22.62
N GLN A 42 -12.08 4.24 -23.28
CA GLN A 42 -11.26 3.14 -23.79
C GLN A 42 -10.53 2.37 -22.68
N SER A 43 -10.35 2.94 -21.48
CA SER A 43 -9.86 2.19 -20.31
C SER A 43 -10.87 1.17 -19.74
N THR A 44 -12.14 1.23 -20.20
CA THR A 44 -13.16 0.21 -19.89
C THR A 44 -13.23 -0.89 -20.95
N SER A 45 -12.39 -0.85 -21.99
CA SER A 45 -12.25 -1.94 -22.97
C SER A 45 -11.44 -3.09 -22.37
N TRP A 46 -11.88 -4.33 -22.64
CA TRP A 46 -11.19 -5.55 -22.21
C TRP A 46 -9.81 -5.79 -22.88
N ASP A 47 -9.43 -4.94 -23.83
CA ASP A 47 -8.13 -4.97 -24.55
C ASP A 47 -7.85 -3.55 -25.09
N PRO A 48 -7.39 -2.60 -24.24
CA PRO A 48 -7.05 -1.25 -24.68
C PRO A 48 -5.82 -1.32 -25.59
N ARG A 49 -5.89 -0.62 -26.72
CA ARG A 49 -4.83 -0.57 -27.74
C ARG A 49 -4.66 0.84 -28.25
N THR A 50 -3.44 1.16 -28.69
CA THR A 50 -3.16 2.39 -29.44
C THR A 50 -4.14 2.53 -30.60
N SER A 51 -4.89 3.63 -30.60
CA SER A 51 -5.90 3.92 -31.61
C SER A 51 -5.52 5.15 -32.41
N GLN A 52 -6.19 5.37 -33.54
CA GLN A 52 -6.04 6.57 -34.37
C GLN A 52 -7.44 7.09 -34.65
N SER A 53 -8.03 7.81 -33.70
CA SER A 53 -9.36 8.42 -33.88
C SER A 53 -9.45 9.83 -33.31
N GLU A 54 -10.35 10.61 -33.91
CA GLU A 54 -10.59 12.01 -33.58
C GLU A 54 -11.77 12.14 -32.60
N GLY A 55 -11.72 13.14 -31.72
CA GLY A 55 -12.83 13.44 -30.79
C GLY A 55 -12.91 12.54 -29.55
N ILE A 56 -11.86 11.75 -29.26
CA ILE A 56 -11.71 11.03 -27.98
C ILE A 56 -11.35 12.04 -26.87
N PRO A 57 -11.89 11.93 -25.65
CA PRO A 57 -11.39 12.64 -24.49
C PRO A 57 -9.89 12.39 -24.28
N ARG A 58 -9.16 13.44 -23.88
CA ARG A 58 -7.74 13.34 -23.52
C ARG A 58 -7.65 12.84 -22.08
N PRO A 59 -6.92 11.74 -21.81
CA PRO A 59 -6.77 11.26 -20.45
C PRO A 59 -5.96 12.24 -19.62
N ARG A 60 -6.43 12.53 -18.42
CA ARG A 60 -5.67 13.21 -17.37
C ARG A 60 -5.41 12.20 -16.27
N ALA A 61 -4.14 11.96 -15.96
CA ALA A 61 -3.74 10.91 -15.04
C ALA A 61 -2.83 11.43 -13.93
N TYR A 62 -2.86 10.75 -12.80
CA TYR A 62 -2.10 11.06 -11.59
C TYR A 62 -1.47 9.77 -11.05
N GLY A 63 -0.30 9.88 -10.42
CA GLY A 63 0.45 8.73 -9.93
C GLY A 63 1.13 7.94 -11.06
N GLU A 64 1.40 6.66 -10.81
CA GLU A 64 2.02 5.75 -11.77
C GLU A 64 0.96 4.88 -12.45
N ASN A 65 0.79 5.03 -13.76
CA ASN A 65 -0.20 4.27 -14.52
C ASN A 65 0.34 3.78 -15.86
N MET A 66 -0.32 2.75 -16.42
CA MET A 66 -0.09 2.27 -17.77
C MET A 66 -1.05 2.92 -18.78
N HIS A 67 -0.49 3.46 -19.86
CA HIS A 67 -1.22 4.20 -20.90
C HIS A 67 -1.12 3.56 -22.27
N HIS A 68 -2.26 3.43 -22.95
CA HIS A 68 -2.37 3.18 -24.39
C HIS A 68 -2.74 4.49 -25.06
N GLY A 69 -1.76 5.17 -25.66
CA GLY A 69 -1.96 6.51 -26.19
C GLY A 69 -2.68 6.55 -27.54
N ASN A 70 -3.13 7.73 -27.96
CA ASN A 70 -3.74 7.97 -29.28
C ASN A 70 -2.67 8.41 -30.30
N ILE A 71 -2.66 7.80 -31.47
CA ILE A 71 -1.70 8.10 -32.55
C ILE A 71 -2.10 9.42 -33.21
N ILE A 72 -1.29 10.46 -33.03
CA ILE A 72 -1.48 11.76 -33.69
C ILE A 72 -1.01 11.69 -35.15
N SER A 73 0.14 11.05 -35.37
CA SER A 73 0.77 10.99 -36.69
C SER A 73 1.55 9.71 -36.86
N LYS A 74 1.43 9.10 -38.05
CA LYS A 74 2.13 7.88 -38.42
C LYS A 74 2.52 7.94 -39.88
N TRP A 75 3.79 7.72 -40.19
CA TRP A 75 4.30 7.62 -41.56
C TRP A 75 5.56 6.77 -41.60
N THR A 76 5.87 6.17 -42.75
CA THR A 76 7.09 5.37 -42.93
C THR A 76 8.11 6.13 -43.79
N ASP A 77 9.40 5.86 -43.67
CA ASP A 77 10.42 6.29 -44.63
C ASP A 77 11.28 5.12 -45.06
N VAL A 78 12.12 5.31 -46.07
CA VAL A 78 13.10 4.31 -46.48
C VAL A 78 14.49 4.86 -46.21
N ASP A 79 15.31 4.13 -45.45
CA ASP A 79 16.69 4.50 -45.16
C ASP A 79 17.63 4.23 -46.36
N GLY A 80 18.85 4.75 -46.32
CA GLY A 80 19.89 4.57 -47.36
C GLY A 80 20.24 3.10 -47.67
N ASN A 81 19.81 2.16 -46.82
CA ASN A 81 19.94 0.71 -47.01
C ASN A 81 18.65 0.02 -47.49
N ALA A 82 17.69 0.77 -48.06
CA ALA A 82 16.40 0.27 -48.56
C ALA A 82 15.50 -0.41 -47.50
N ARG A 83 15.70 -0.11 -46.21
CA ARG A 83 14.86 -0.58 -45.09
C ARG A 83 13.79 0.44 -44.76
N GLU A 84 12.56 -0.02 -44.52
CA GLU A 84 11.49 0.86 -44.04
C GLU A 84 11.71 1.25 -42.57
N ILE A 85 11.53 2.52 -42.24
CA ILE A 85 11.55 3.06 -40.87
C ILE A 85 10.16 3.64 -40.60
N LEU A 86 9.51 3.22 -39.53
CA LEU A 86 8.28 3.81 -39.04
C LEU A 86 8.58 5.01 -38.15
N TYR A 87 7.86 6.10 -38.36
CA TYR A 87 7.76 7.25 -37.47
C TYR A 87 6.33 7.32 -36.95
N MET A 88 6.19 7.36 -35.63
CA MET A 88 4.90 7.47 -34.95
C MET A 88 4.99 8.50 -33.81
N ILE A 89 4.00 9.38 -33.72
CA ILE A 89 3.81 10.28 -32.57
C ILE A 89 2.53 9.85 -31.87
N ILE A 90 2.61 9.63 -30.58
CA ILE A 90 1.51 9.18 -29.74
C ILE A 90 1.27 10.21 -28.63
N GLU A 91 0.01 10.63 -28.46
CA GLU A 91 -0.47 11.40 -27.31
C GLU A 91 -0.83 10.43 -26.18
N HIS A 92 -0.13 10.52 -25.06
CA HIS A 92 -0.39 9.66 -23.88
C HIS A 92 -1.11 10.41 -22.75
N GLY A 93 -1.55 11.65 -22.98
CA GLY A 93 -2.40 12.38 -22.05
C GLY A 93 -2.04 13.85 -21.87
N ASP A 94 -2.69 14.44 -20.87
CA ASP A 94 -2.47 15.83 -20.46
C ASP A 94 -1.18 15.97 -19.65
N GLY A 95 -0.40 17.01 -19.94
CA GLY A 95 0.83 17.35 -19.22
C GLY A 95 0.66 18.57 -18.29
N PRO A 96 1.71 18.95 -17.54
CA PRO A 96 3.05 18.36 -17.55
C PRO A 96 3.18 17.12 -16.68
N THR A 97 4.06 16.21 -17.10
CA THR A 97 4.30 14.93 -16.42
C THR A 97 5.74 14.78 -15.97
N ALA A 98 5.99 13.97 -14.93
CA ALA A 98 7.32 13.76 -14.37
C ALA A 98 8.29 13.07 -15.36
N GLY A 99 7.76 12.22 -16.25
CA GLY A 99 8.49 11.61 -17.37
C GLY A 99 8.45 10.08 -17.35
N ILE A 100 9.16 9.47 -18.31
CA ILE A 100 9.34 8.02 -18.36
C ILE A 100 10.71 7.61 -17.82
N GLY A 101 10.74 6.54 -17.03
CA GLY A 101 12.00 5.86 -16.70
C GLY A 101 12.57 5.12 -17.92
N ALA A 102 13.86 4.76 -17.87
CA ALA A 102 14.41 3.85 -18.87
C ALA A 102 13.67 2.49 -18.80
N ASN A 103 13.34 1.89 -19.96
CA ASN A 103 12.62 0.61 -20.10
C ASN A 103 11.11 0.58 -19.75
N THR A 104 10.43 1.72 -19.63
CA THR A 104 8.99 1.73 -19.32
C THR A 104 8.07 1.86 -20.53
N VAL A 105 8.65 1.94 -21.74
CA VAL A 105 7.92 1.89 -23.01
C VAL A 105 7.94 0.47 -23.53
N PHE A 106 6.76 -0.09 -23.76
CA PHE A 106 6.55 -1.41 -24.30
C PHE A 106 6.03 -1.30 -25.73
N ILE A 107 6.61 -2.10 -26.63
CA ILE A 107 6.12 -2.30 -27.98
C ILE A 107 5.66 -3.75 -28.07
N ASN A 108 4.38 -3.98 -28.35
CA ASN A 108 3.78 -5.31 -28.41
C ASN A 108 4.09 -6.14 -27.15
N ASN A 109 3.92 -5.55 -25.96
CA ASN A 109 4.20 -6.15 -24.64
C ASN A 109 5.67 -6.53 -24.38
N GLN A 110 6.61 -6.02 -25.17
CA GLN A 110 8.05 -6.17 -24.92
C GLN A 110 8.70 -4.81 -24.71
N PRO A 111 9.63 -4.66 -23.74
CA PRO A 111 10.38 -3.42 -23.58
C PRO A 111 10.98 -2.93 -24.89
N ALA A 112 10.82 -1.65 -25.21
CA ALA A 112 11.32 -1.04 -26.44
C ALA A 112 12.84 -1.19 -26.59
N SER A 113 13.57 -1.28 -25.48
CA SER A 113 15.02 -1.54 -25.42
C SER A 113 15.44 -2.91 -25.99
N ASN A 114 14.53 -3.89 -26.02
CA ASN A 114 14.79 -5.18 -26.67
C ASN A 114 14.94 -5.05 -28.19
N PHE A 115 14.51 -3.91 -28.77
CA PHE A 115 14.62 -3.62 -30.18
C PHE A 115 15.73 -2.59 -30.41
N GLY A 116 16.95 -3.04 -30.71
CA GLY A 116 18.11 -2.16 -30.95
C GLY A 116 17.97 -1.19 -32.14
N SER A 117 16.89 -1.26 -32.91
CA SER A 117 16.57 -0.33 -34.01
C SER A 117 15.42 0.63 -33.70
N VAL A 118 14.97 0.68 -32.44
CA VAL A 118 13.92 1.58 -31.96
C VAL A 118 14.56 2.74 -31.20
N VAL A 119 14.22 3.95 -31.60
CA VAL A 119 14.57 5.20 -30.91
C VAL A 119 13.28 5.82 -30.39
N VAL A 120 13.23 6.08 -29.08
CA VAL A 120 12.10 6.71 -28.41
C VAL A 120 12.51 8.11 -27.97
N GLN A 121 11.66 9.10 -28.24
CA GLN A 121 11.83 10.47 -27.75
C GLN A 121 10.57 10.88 -26.97
N GLU A 122 10.76 11.45 -25.80
CA GLU A 122 9.66 11.92 -24.96
C GLU A 122 9.52 13.45 -24.96
N ARG A 123 8.32 13.87 -24.57
CA ARG A 123 7.90 15.25 -24.42
C ARG A 123 6.89 15.30 -23.27
N LEU A 124 7.26 15.96 -22.18
CA LEU A 124 6.55 15.94 -20.90
C LEU A 124 5.21 16.70 -20.89
N GLY A 125 4.91 17.48 -21.93
CA GLY A 125 3.67 18.24 -22.07
C GLY A 125 3.64 19.55 -21.30
N THR A 126 4.79 20.18 -21.08
CA THR A 126 4.87 21.54 -20.52
C THR A 126 4.37 22.58 -21.52
N MET A 127 3.97 23.77 -21.05
CA MET A 127 3.49 24.83 -21.93
C MET A 127 4.58 25.38 -22.87
N ASP A 128 5.85 25.37 -22.44
CA ASP A 128 7.01 25.85 -23.21
C ASP A 128 7.71 24.76 -24.03
N GLN A 129 7.01 23.65 -24.30
CA GLN A 129 7.61 22.48 -24.89
C GLN A 129 8.10 22.70 -26.32
N THR A 130 9.35 22.32 -26.58
CA THR A 130 9.97 22.36 -27.92
C THR A 130 9.42 21.30 -28.88
N VAL A 131 9.52 21.59 -30.17
CA VAL A 131 9.17 20.67 -31.26
C VAL A 131 9.97 19.37 -31.15
N MET A 132 9.34 18.24 -31.50
CA MET A 132 9.98 16.93 -31.48
C MET A 132 10.90 16.75 -32.71
N THR A 133 12.17 16.49 -32.45
CA THR A 133 13.21 16.44 -33.48
C THR A 133 13.03 15.23 -34.39
N GLY A 134 13.03 15.43 -35.71
CA GLY A 134 12.80 14.36 -36.69
C GLY A 134 11.32 14.03 -36.93
N PHE A 135 10.41 14.68 -36.22
CA PHE A 135 8.95 14.57 -36.37
C PHE A 135 8.33 15.89 -36.87
N GLU A 136 9.15 16.77 -37.45
CA GLU A 136 8.76 18.11 -37.94
C GLU A 136 7.91 18.07 -39.22
N LYS A 137 7.83 16.90 -39.85
CA LYS A 137 7.15 16.71 -41.13
C LYS A 137 5.82 16.01 -40.92
N THR A 138 4.78 16.56 -41.52
CA THR A 138 3.51 15.87 -41.69
C THR A 138 3.48 15.31 -43.10
N LYS A 139 3.37 13.99 -43.25
CA LYS A 139 3.27 13.32 -44.55
C LYS A 139 1.84 12.80 -44.73
N LEU A 140 1.12 13.31 -45.72
CA LEU A 140 -0.17 12.79 -46.14
C LEU A 140 0.05 11.72 -47.20
N GLN A 141 -0.33 10.49 -46.91
CA GLN A 141 -0.01 9.34 -47.77
C GLN A 141 -1.21 8.83 -48.57
N TYR A 142 -1.01 8.73 -49.88
CA TYR A 142 -1.92 8.11 -50.84
C TYR A 142 -1.34 6.76 -51.27
N ASN A 143 -2.00 5.66 -50.88
CA ASN A 143 -1.61 4.32 -51.27
C ASN A 143 -2.19 3.99 -52.64
N ILE A 144 -1.33 3.76 -53.63
CA ILE A 144 -1.71 3.48 -55.01
C ILE A 144 -1.65 1.97 -55.26
N GLY A 145 -0.53 1.32 -54.90
CA GLY A 145 -0.35 -0.13 -54.98
C GLY A 145 -0.33 -0.71 -56.40
N THR A 146 -0.36 0.12 -57.44
CA THR A 146 -0.50 -0.31 -58.83
C THR A 146 0.82 -0.80 -59.41
N GLU A 147 0.76 -1.90 -60.19
CA GLU A 147 1.91 -2.37 -60.97
C GLU A 147 2.16 -1.42 -62.15
N LEU A 148 3.41 -0.98 -62.33
CA LEU A 148 3.82 -0.21 -63.48
C LEU A 148 4.20 -1.15 -64.62
N LEU A 149 3.32 -1.28 -65.61
CA LEU A 149 3.54 -2.09 -66.81
C LEU A 149 4.39 -1.34 -67.85
N TRP A 150 5.05 -2.10 -68.72
CA TRP A 150 5.92 -1.54 -69.75
C TRP A 150 5.15 -0.64 -70.71
N THR A 151 5.61 0.60 -70.90
CA THR A 151 4.98 1.63 -71.77
C THR A 151 3.60 2.12 -71.29
N GLU A 152 3.08 1.64 -70.16
CA GLU A 152 1.85 2.15 -69.58
C GLU A 152 2.14 3.39 -68.70
N ILE A 153 1.35 4.45 -68.91
CA ILE A 153 1.45 5.69 -68.14
C ILE A 153 0.49 5.60 -66.97
N GLN A 154 1.00 5.81 -65.77
CA GLN A 154 0.19 6.00 -64.57
C GLN A 154 0.28 7.46 -64.15
N THR A 155 -0.87 8.12 -64.03
CA THR A 155 -0.96 9.55 -63.71
C THR A 155 -1.56 9.75 -62.32
N PHE A 156 -0.98 10.66 -61.54
CA PHE A 156 -1.49 11.08 -60.24
C PHE A 156 -1.60 12.60 -60.19
N THR A 157 -2.76 13.10 -59.77
CA THR A 157 -2.98 14.53 -59.51
C THR A 157 -3.07 14.76 -58.01
N THR A 158 -2.30 15.71 -57.48
CA THR A 158 -2.33 16.06 -56.05
C THR A 158 -3.71 16.62 -55.67
N PRO A 159 -4.41 16.04 -54.68
CA PRO A 159 -5.71 16.54 -54.26
C PRO A 159 -5.66 17.92 -53.60
N ASN A 160 -4.59 18.20 -52.85
CA ASN A 160 -4.40 19.48 -52.17
C ASN A 160 -3.46 20.39 -52.96
N ASP A 161 -3.36 21.65 -52.55
CA ASP A 161 -2.42 22.64 -53.06
C ASP A 161 -1.43 23.13 -51.97
N PHE A 162 -1.66 22.77 -50.70
CA PHE A 162 -0.90 23.21 -49.54
C PHE A 162 0.11 22.15 -49.08
N PHE A 163 1.20 21.99 -49.84
CA PHE A 163 2.35 21.15 -49.46
C PHE A 163 3.67 21.84 -49.81
N ASP A 164 4.73 21.44 -49.12
CA ASP A 164 6.08 21.97 -49.30
C ASP A 164 6.93 21.03 -50.20
N ASP A 165 6.61 19.72 -50.25
CA ASP A 165 7.27 18.74 -51.11
C ASP A 165 6.34 17.56 -51.49
N ILE A 166 6.70 16.78 -52.51
CA ILE A 166 6.04 15.54 -52.91
C ILE A 166 7.06 14.40 -52.90
N GLU A 167 6.73 13.32 -52.21
CA GLU A 167 7.51 12.08 -52.17
C GLU A 167 6.78 10.93 -52.86
N TYR A 168 7.49 10.04 -53.54
CA TYR A 168 6.90 8.82 -54.10
C TYR A 168 7.79 7.60 -53.85
N THR A 169 7.14 6.48 -53.54
CA THR A 169 7.79 5.22 -53.20
C THR A 169 7.55 4.19 -54.29
N VAL A 170 8.63 3.66 -54.84
CA VAL A 170 8.62 2.54 -55.78
C VAL A 170 9.07 1.28 -55.05
N SER A 171 8.37 0.18 -55.29
CA SER A 171 8.68 -1.12 -54.70
C SER A 171 8.87 -2.21 -55.75
N PHE A 172 9.74 -3.16 -55.44
CA PHE A 172 9.95 -4.41 -56.19
C PHE A 172 9.55 -5.58 -55.28
N PRO A 173 8.26 -5.96 -55.20
CA PRO A 173 7.76 -6.92 -54.21
C PRO A 173 8.39 -8.31 -54.34
N ASN A 174 8.72 -8.72 -55.56
CA ASN A 174 9.32 -10.01 -55.85
C ASN A 174 10.86 -9.95 -55.90
N GLY A 175 11.45 -8.86 -55.41
CA GLY A 175 12.88 -8.56 -55.58
C GLY A 175 13.25 -8.15 -57.01
N LEU A 176 14.55 -7.97 -57.24
CA LEU A 176 15.12 -7.57 -58.52
C LEU A 176 16.35 -8.44 -58.78
N PHE A 177 16.22 -9.40 -59.69
CA PHE A 177 17.27 -10.34 -60.07
C PHE A 177 16.99 -11.02 -61.41
N ARG A 178 18.02 -11.66 -61.98
CA ARG A 178 17.92 -12.47 -63.21
C ARG A 178 18.54 -13.84 -63.01
N TYR A 179 18.04 -14.84 -63.73
CA TYR A 179 18.67 -16.16 -63.82
C TYR A 179 19.56 -16.26 -65.05
N HIS A 180 20.79 -16.73 -64.84
CA HIS A 180 21.70 -17.12 -65.90
C HIS A 180 21.31 -18.50 -66.47
N ARG A 181 21.80 -18.86 -67.67
CA ARG A 181 21.52 -20.19 -68.27
C ARG A 181 22.07 -21.34 -67.41
N ASP A 182 23.04 -21.02 -66.56
CA ASP A 182 23.78 -21.96 -65.73
C ASP A 182 23.10 -22.15 -64.35
N GLY A 183 21.92 -21.56 -64.13
CA GLY A 183 21.17 -21.65 -62.88
C GLY A 183 21.55 -20.61 -61.80
N ASP A 184 22.65 -19.89 -61.99
CA ASP A 184 23.14 -18.87 -61.04
C ASP A 184 22.38 -17.53 -61.15
N ARG A 185 22.39 -16.75 -60.05
CA ARG A 185 21.62 -15.50 -59.90
C ARG A 185 22.49 -14.27 -60.17
N GLY A 186 22.07 -13.44 -61.11
CA GLY A 186 22.73 -12.18 -61.45
C GLY A 186 21.89 -10.94 -61.17
N ALA A 187 22.54 -9.77 -61.24
CA ALA A 187 21.85 -8.49 -61.11
C ALA A 187 20.90 -8.22 -62.29
N ALA A 188 19.69 -7.77 -61.99
CA ALA A 188 18.74 -7.23 -62.98
C ALA A 188 18.69 -5.71 -62.87
N SER A 189 18.26 -5.02 -63.93
CA SER A 189 18.06 -3.57 -63.93
C SER A 189 16.71 -3.19 -64.49
N CYS A 190 16.06 -2.22 -63.85
CA CYS A 190 14.78 -1.65 -64.27
C CYS A 190 14.90 -0.13 -64.37
N ASP A 191 14.35 0.47 -65.42
CA ASP A 191 14.38 1.91 -65.69
C ASP A 191 12.95 2.49 -65.60
N MET A 192 12.78 3.60 -64.87
CA MET A 192 11.52 4.34 -64.73
C MET A 192 11.67 5.80 -65.19
N LEU A 193 10.70 6.31 -65.93
CA LEU A 193 10.56 7.73 -66.30
C LEU A 193 9.48 8.38 -65.44
N VAL A 194 9.75 9.60 -64.94
CA VAL A 194 8.80 10.43 -64.21
C VAL A 194 8.68 11.80 -64.88
N ARG A 195 7.46 12.30 -65.09
CA ARG A 195 7.18 13.65 -65.60
C ARG A 195 6.23 14.37 -64.65
N VAL A 196 6.41 15.68 -64.51
CA VAL A 196 5.58 16.49 -63.61
C VAL A 196 5.13 17.76 -64.31
N ARG A 197 3.90 18.21 -64.08
CA ARG A 197 3.43 19.56 -64.46
C ARG A 197 2.54 20.15 -63.37
N PRO A 198 2.45 21.49 -63.24
CA PRO A 198 1.29 22.13 -62.64
C PRO A 198 0.02 21.72 -63.41
N VAL A 199 -1.11 21.57 -62.72
CA VAL A 199 -2.40 21.27 -63.37
C VAL A 199 -2.72 22.35 -64.41
N GLY A 200 -2.90 21.95 -65.67
CA GLY A 200 -3.11 22.86 -66.81
C GLY A 200 -1.84 23.54 -67.36
N GLY A 201 -0.65 23.18 -66.85
CA GLY A 201 0.65 23.71 -67.26
C GLY A 201 1.41 22.83 -68.26
N VAL A 202 2.69 23.16 -68.46
CA VAL A 202 3.62 22.43 -69.35
C VAL A 202 4.32 21.31 -68.59
N TRP A 203 4.53 20.16 -69.24
CA TRP A 203 5.30 19.04 -68.71
C TRP A 203 6.78 19.40 -68.50
N PHE A 204 7.21 19.36 -67.25
CA PHE A 204 8.61 19.36 -66.86
C PHE A 204 9.15 17.93 -66.91
N ILE A 205 10.27 17.76 -67.63
CA ILE A 205 11.03 16.52 -67.60
C ILE A 205 12.04 16.67 -66.47
N VAL A 206 11.77 15.99 -65.36
CA VAL A 206 12.60 16.05 -64.14
C VAL A 206 13.93 15.31 -64.39
N SER A 207 15.07 15.91 -64.06
CA SER A 207 16.40 15.28 -64.16
C SER A 207 16.75 14.61 -62.83
N PRO A 208 17.12 13.32 -62.78
CA PRO A 208 17.50 12.51 -63.93
C PRO A 208 16.27 11.88 -64.60
N PRO A 209 16.18 11.95 -65.95
CA PRO A 209 15.01 11.54 -66.72
C PRO A 209 14.73 10.03 -66.68
N ARG A 210 15.60 9.24 -66.03
CA ARG A 210 15.49 7.79 -65.91
C ARG A 210 16.08 7.35 -64.58
N PHE A 211 15.26 6.78 -63.72
CA PHE A 211 15.73 6.09 -62.52
C PHE A 211 16.10 4.67 -62.89
N ARG A 212 17.39 4.34 -62.84
CA ARG A 212 17.88 2.97 -63.02
C ARG A 212 18.04 2.31 -61.66
N PHE A 213 17.25 1.27 -61.44
CA PHE A 213 17.35 0.41 -60.26
C PHE A 213 18.15 -0.83 -60.66
N THR A 214 19.22 -1.17 -59.93
CA THR A 214 20.02 -2.36 -60.19
C THR A 214 20.24 -3.11 -58.88
N ALA A 215 19.84 -4.37 -58.82
CA ALA A 215 20.07 -5.22 -57.65
C ALA A 215 20.15 -6.70 -58.03
N ASN A 216 20.63 -7.53 -57.09
CA ASN A 216 20.68 -8.99 -57.16
C ASN A 216 20.07 -9.59 -55.87
N SER A 217 18.81 -9.21 -55.58
CA SER A 217 18.12 -9.62 -54.35
C SER A 217 16.77 -10.27 -54.67
N ILE A 218 16.46 -11.35 -53.96
CA ILE A 218 15.14 -11.99 -53.94
C ILE A 218 14.21 -11.36 -52.90
N GLU A 219 14.74 -10.49 -52.04
CA GLU A 219 13.98 -9.76 -51.03
C GLU A 219 13.31 -8.53 -51.66
N PRO A 220 12.14 -8.11 -51.15
CA PRO A 220 11.48 -6.88 -51.59
C PRO A 220 12.40 -5.66 -51.44
N LEU A 221 12.49 -4.84 -52.49
CA LEU A 221 13.26 -3.59 -52.47
C LEU A 221 12.34 -2.38 -52.50
N TYR A 222 12.73 -1.33 -51.77
CA TYR A 222 12.00 -0.07 -51.68
C TYR A 222 12.92 1.11 -52.01
N TYR A 223 12.43 2.04 -52.81
CA TYR A 223 13.12 3.28 -53.14
C TYR A 223 12.17 4.46 -52.96
N ASN A 224 12.57 5.44 -52.16
CA ASN A 224 11.83 6.69 -51.94
C ASN A 224 12.52 7.83 -52.71
N PHE A 225 11.74 8.67 -53.37
CA PHE A 225 12.23 9.83 -54.12
C PHE A 225 11.49 11.08 -53.67
N LYS A 226 12.23 12.17 -53.49
CA LYS A 226 11.69 13.51 -53.27
C LYS A 226 11.69 14.28 -54.57
N LEU A 227 10.61 14.96 -54.86
CA LEU A 227 10.50 15.77 -56.05
C LEU A 227 11.27 17.10 -55.91
N SER A 228 11.39 17.62 -54.68
CA SER A 228 12.21 18.79 -54.35
C SER A 228 13.71 18.64 -54.69
N ASP A 229 14.24 17.42 -54.71
CA ASP A 229 15.64 17.16 -55.09
C ASP A 229 15.92 17.52 -56.56
N TYR A 230 14.87 17.63 -57.38
CA TYR A 230 14.98 17.75 -58.82
C TYR A 230 14.21 18.94 -59.42
N MET A 231 13.21 19.47 -58.71
CA MET A 231 12.49 20.68 -59.11
C MET A 231 11.98 21.47 -57.91
N THR A 232 11.82 22.79 -58.06
CA THR A 232 11.22 23.64 -57.02
C THR A 232 9.70 23.49 -57.03
N ILE A 233 9.14 23.08 -55.89
CA ILE A 233 7.69 22.99 -55.67
C ILE A 233 7.21 24.31 -55.07
N THR A 234 6.14 24.86 -55.64
CA THR A 234 5.53 26.12 -55.16
C THR A 234 4.25 25.80 -54.40
N LYS A 235 4.15 26.33 -53.18
CA LYS A 235 2.98 26.18 -52.32
C LYS A 235 1.77 26.92 -52.92
N GLY A 236 0.59 26.31 -52.89
CA GLY A 236 -0.65 26.83 -53.49
C GLY A 236 -0.87 26.43 -54.95
N VAL A 237 -0.12 25.44 -55.46
CA VAL A 237 -0.25 24.92 -56.83
C VAL A 237 -0.42 23.40 -56.79
N GLN A 238 -1.43 22.90 -57.50
CA GLN A 238 -1.62 21.46 -57.72
C GLN A 238 -0.70 20.95 -58.83
N TYR A 239 -0.16 19.74 -58.66
CA TYR A 239 0.72 19.08 -59.62
C TYR A 239 0.12 17.77 -60.13
N GLU A 240 0.40 17.46 -61.39
CA GLU A 240 0.08 16.20 -62.05
C GLU A 240 1.39 15.49 -62.41
N ILE A 241 1.49 14.21 -62.05
CA ILE A 241 2.71 13.40 -62.11
C ILE A 241 2.43 12.14 -62.93
N GLU A 242 3.25 11.88 -63.95
CA GLU A 242 3.22 10.66 -64.75
C GLU A 242 4.39 9.76 -64.41
N PHE A 243 4.11 8.47 -64.21
CA PHE A 243 5.08 7.41 -64.01
C PHE A 243 5.02 6.43 -65.18
N THR A 244 6.16 6.03 -65.74
CA THR A 244 6.22 5.06 -66.84
C THR A 244 7.40 4.11 -66.69
N LYS A 245 7.14 2.80 -66.72
CA LYS A 245 8.20 1.77 -66.77
C LYS A 245 8.76 1.68 -68.19
N GLN A 246 10.08 1.80 -68.34
CA GLN A 246 10.76 1.75 -69.64
C GLN A 246 11.40 0.39 -69.96
N THR A 247 11.58 -0.46 -68.96
CA THR A 247 12.17 -1.80 -69.14
C THR A 247 11.12 -2.83 -69.56
N ASN A 248 11.41 -3.57 -70.63
CA ASN A 248 10.57 -4.67 -71.09
C ASN A 248 10.77 -5.92 -70.22
N VAL A 249 9.71 -6.71 -70.04
CA VAL A 249 9.72 -7.97 -69.27
C VAL A 249 10.39 -9.08 -70.08
N SER A 250 11.35 -9.77 -69.46
CA SER A 250 11.96 -11.00 -69.97
C SER A 250 11.57 -12.16 -69.05
N SER A 251 11.29 -13.34 -69.59
CA SER A 251 10.90 -14.53 -68.79
C SER A 251 11.98 -15.03 -67.82
N ARG A 252 13.22 -14.53 -67.91
CA ARG A 252 14.35 -14.89 -67.04
C ARG A 252 14.72 -13.82 -66.02
N GLN A 253 13.95 -12.73 -65.96
CA GLN A 253 14.21 -11.60 -65.08
C GLN A 253 12.97 -11.24 -64.29
N THR A 254 13.12 -11.08 -62.98
CA THR A 254 12.07 -10.55 -62.11
C THR A 254 12.28 -9.05 -62.01
N THR A 255 11.43 -8.27 -62.71
CA THR A 255 11.48 -6.80 -62.75
C THR A 255 10.12 -6.16 -62.45
N THR A 256 9.24 -6.88 -61.75
CA THR A 256 7.92 -6.39 -61.34
C THR A 256 8.08 -5.15 -60.46
N MET A 257 7.56 -4.02 -60.93
CA MET A 257 7.73 -2.71 -60.30
C MET A 257 6.36 -2.16 -59.94
N HIS A 258 6.15 -1.77 -58.69
CA HIS A 258 4.90 -1.17 -58.22
C HIS A 258 5.12 0.25 -57.75
N LEU A 259 4.21 1.14 -58.11
CA LEU A 259 4.07 2.43 -57.47
C LEU A 259 3.27 2.23 -56.17
N ARG A 260 3.97 2.23 -55.05
CA ARG A 260 3.39 1.86 -53.75
C ARG A 260 2.58 3.01 -53.17
N SER A 261 3.21 4.18 -53.06
CA SER A 261 2.54 5.36 -52.49
C SER A 261 3.12 6.66 -53.03
N ILE A 262 2.27 7.69 -53.06
CA ILE A 262 2.66 9.09 -53.24
C ILE A 262 2.25 9.85 -52.00
N ARG A 263 3.08 10.81 -51.59
CA ARG A 263 2.97 11.52 -50.34
C ARG A 263 3.14 13.00 -50.54
N GLU A 264 2.22 13.78 -49.99
CA GLU A 264 2.38 15.23 -49.84
C GLU A 264 3.07 15.50 -48.50
N VAL A 265 4.13 16.30 -48.50
CA VAL A 265 4.93 16.61 -47.31
C VAL A 265 4.75 18.06 -46.94
N ILE A 266 4.33 18.30 -45.70
CA ILE A 266 4.24 19.63 -45.09
C ILE A 266 5.34 19.73 -44.04
N ASN A 267 6.28 20.65 -44.25
CA ASN A 267 7.42 20.92 -43.38
C ASN A 267 7.08 22.05 -42.38
N THR A 268 5.98 21.89 -41.65
CA THR A 268 5.61 22.84 -40.59
C THR A 268 5.86 22.20 -39.22
N PRO A 269 6.84 22.69 -38.45
CA PRO A 269 7.11 22.17 -37.13
C PRO A 269 6.00 22.59 -36.16
N PHE A 270 5.26 21.62 -35.61
CA PHE A 270 4.20 21.88 -34.63
C PHE A 270 4.69 21.58 -33.21
N ALA A 271 4.77 22.62 -32.39
CA ALA A 271 4.81 22.45 -30.93
C ALA A 271 3.38 22.17 -30.43
N ARG A 272 3.25 21.19 -29.54
CA ARG A 272 1.95 20.79 -28.95
C ARG A 272 2.02 21.02 -27.43
N PRO A 273 1.80 22.26 -26.97
CA PRO A 273 1.87 22.59 -25.54
C PRO A 273 0.76 21.90 -24.75
N GLY A 274 1.03 21.53 -23.49
CA GLY A 274 0.06 20.85 -22.62
C GLY A 274 -0.18 19.37 -22.96
N LYS A 275 0.44 18.83 -24.01
CA LYS A 275 0.26 17.44 -24.46
C LYS A 275 1.53 16.64 -24.21
N ALA A 276 1.40 15.56 -23.44
CA ALA A 276 2.48 14.60 -23.28
C ALA A 276 2.58 13.72 -24.53
N LEU A 277 3.75 13.69 -25.16
CA LEU A 277 3.97 12.99 -26.43
C LEU A 277 5.12 12.00 -26.33
N ILE A 278 4.97 10.89 -27.04
CA ILE A 278 6.04 9.92 -27.28
C ILE A 278 6.21 9.75 -28.77
N GLY A 279 7.43 9.99 -29.24
CA GLY A 279 7.87 9.75 -30.60
C GLY A 279 8.60 8.44 -30.69
N VAL A 280 8.12 7.52 -31.52
CA VAL A 280 8.77 6.24 -31.80
C VAL A 280 9.28 6.24 -33.23
N LYS A 281 10.59 6.01 -33.38
CA LYS A 281 11.25 5.75 -34.66
C LYS A 281 11.74 4.30 -34.66
N ALA A 282 11.16 3.44 -35.49
CA ALA A 282 11.45 2.00 -35.49
C ALA A 282 11.80 1.51 -36.89
N ALA A 283 12.96 0.89 -37.09
CA ALA A 283 13.24 0.20 -38.35
C ALA A 283 12.42 -1.10 -38.45
N ALA A 284 11.80 -1.34 -39.60
CA ALA A 284 11.08 -2.57 -39.89
C ALA A 284 12.05 -3.77 -39.85
N THR A 285 11.79 -4.69 -38.93
CA THR A 285 12.47 -5.98 -38.80
C THR A 285 11.41 -7.07 -38.76
N ALA A 286 11.77 -8.35 -38.98
CA ALA A 286 10.80 -9.45 -38.92
C ALA A 286 10.01 -9.48 -37.59
N ARG A 287 10.62 -9.01 -36.48
CA ARG A 287 10.03 -8.91 -35.14
C ARG A 287 9.08 -7.72 -34.94
N LEU A 288 9.13 -6.73 -35.83
CA LEU A 288 8.31 -5.50 -35.81
C LEU A 288 7.34 -5.48 -37.01
N SER A 289 6.86 -6.66 -37.43
CA SER A 289 5.88 -6.80 -38.51
C SER A 289 4.46 -6.85 -37.93
N GLY A 290 3.56 -5.97 -38.40
CA GLY A 290 2.16 -5.91 -37.96
C GLY A 290 1.74 -4.56 -37.36
N ASN A 291 0.58 -4.56 -36.69
CA ASN A 291 0.13 -3.40 -35.91
C ASN A 291 1.02 -3.27 -34.67
N ILE A 292 1.66 -2.10 -34.51
CA ILE A 292 2.50 -1.78 -33.37
C ILE A 292 1.61 -1.18 -32.30
N ASP A 293 1.50 -1.87 -31.18
CA ASP A 293 0.90 -1.35 -29.96
C ASP A 293 1.99 -0.80 -29.04
N VAL A 294 1.81 0.45 -28.59
CA VAL A 294 2.77 1.13 -27.72
C VAL A 294 2.11 1.41 -26.39
N GLN A 295 2.64 0.79 -25.34
CA GLN A 295 2.17 0.93 -23.98
C GLN A 295 3.26 1.59 -23.16
N VAL A 296 2.88 2.43 -22.22
CA VAL A 296 3.84 3.21 -21.45
C VAL A 296 3.42 3.21 -20.01
N VAL A 297 4.30 2.71 -19.13
CA VAL A 297 4.19 2.90 -17.69
C VAL A 297 4.96 4.17 -17.34
N ARG A 298 4.32 5.10 -16.64
CA ARG A 298 4.98 6.37 -16.30
C ARG A 298 4.42 7.01 -15.05
N GLN A 299 5.25 7.88 -14.47
CA GLN A 299 4.84 8.85 -13.47
C GLN A 299 4.17 10.03 -14.18
N ASP A 300 2.87 10.18 -13.96
CA ASP A 300 2.04 11.14 -14.67
C ASP A 300 2.21 12.56 -14.13
N ARG A 301 1.11 13.26 -13.84
CA ARG A 301 1.08 14.70 -13.69
C ARG A 301 1.89 15.20 -12.49
N ILE A 302 2.56 16.33 -12.70
CA ILE A 302 3.23 17.10 -11.65
C ILE A 302 2.16 17.88 -10.90
N VAL A 303 2.15 17.73 -9.58
CA VAL A 303 1.15 18.36 -8.69
C VAL A 303 1.83 19.36 -7.76
N ASN A 304 1.07 20.33 -7.29
CA ASN A 304 1.56 21.31 -6.31
C ASN A 304 1.39 20.74 -4.89
N VAL A 305 2.51 20.42 -4.25
CA VAL A 305 2.59 19.78 -2.92
C VAL A 305 2.95 20.84 -1.89
N TYR A 306 2.30 20.80 -0.73
CA TYR A 306 2.63 21.65 0.41
C TYR A 306 3.23 20.81 1.55
N ASN A 307 4.46 21.13 1.95
CA ASN A 307 5.19 20.38 2.99
C ASN A 307 4.92 20.89 4.41
N GLY A 308 3.93 21.77 4.61
CA GLY A 308 3.65 22.44 5.88
C GLY A 308 4.26 23.84 5.99
N SER A 309 5.20 24.21 5.12
CA SER A 309 5.88 25.51 5.13
C SER A 309 5.97 26.19 3.76
N SER A 310 6.18 25.42 2.69
CA SER A 310 6.38 25.92 1.33
C SER A 310 5.70 25.02 0.30
N TRP A 311 5.31 25.62 -0.81
CA TRP A 311 4.80 24.91 -2.00
C TRP A 311 5.95 24.46 -2.91
N SER A 312 5.86 23.23 -3.42
CA SER A 312 6.75 22.67 -4.45
C SER A 312 5.94 21.99 -5.55
N LEU A 313 6.39 22.14 -6.80
CA LEU A 313 5.82 21.41 -7.94
C LEU A 313 6.66 20.16 -8.19
N GLU A 314 6.08 19.00 -7.89
CA GLU A 314 6.77 17.72 -7.96
C GLU A 314 5.81 16.58 -8.32
N TYR A 315 6.39 15.41 -8.61
CA TYR A 315 5.60 14.18 -8.70
C TYR A 315 5.13 13.78 -7.31
N SER A 316 3.82 13.57 -7.15
CA SER A 316 3.26 12.99 -5.94
C SER A 316 2.07 12.12 -6.29
N ASN A 317 2.00 10.96 -5.64
CA ASN A 317 0.86 10.05 -5.63
C ASN A 317 0.00 10.24 -4.37
N ASN A 318 0.23 11.31 -3.58
CA ASN A 318 -0.58 11.61 -2.42
C ASN A 318 -1.98 12.08 -2.84
N ARG A 319 -3.00 11.36 -2.37
CA ARG A 319 -4.40 11.55 -2.73
C ARG A 319 -4.94 12.94 -2.40
N ALA A 320 -4.49 13.55 -1.30
CA ALA A 320 -4.92 14.89 -0.91
C ALA A 320 -4.50 15.94 -1.96
N TRP A 321 -3.24 15.90 -2.39
CA TRP A 321 -2.71 16.81 -3.40
C TRP A 321 -3.24 16.51 -4.81
N VAL A 322 -3.55 15.25 -5.11
CA VAL A 322 -4.25 14.88 -6.36
C VAL A 322 -5.64 15.52 -6.41
N VAL A 323 -6.41 15.46 -5.32
CA VAL A 323 -7.73 16.12 -5.27
C VAL A 323 -7.60 17.64 -5.34
N TRP A 324 -6.60 18.23 -4.68
CA TRP A 324 -6.31 19.67 -4.79
C TRP A 324 -6.04 20.09 -6.23
N ASP A 325 -5.25 19.32 -6.98
CA ASP A 325 -4.93 19.59 -8.38
C ASP A 325 -6.16 19.43 -9.30
N ILE A 326 -6.98 18.40 -9.08
CA ILE A 326 -8.23 18.17 -9.81
C ILE A 326 -9.21 19.34 -9.64
N LEU A 327 -9.27 19.94 -8.45
CA LEU A 327 -10.19 21.05 -8.16
C LEU A 327 -9.68 22.40 -8.68
N THR A 328 -8.37 22.63 -8.63
CA THR A 328 -7.75 23.92 -9.00
C THR A 328 -7.36 24.03 -10.47
N LEU A 329 -7.10 22.88 -11.11
CA LEU A 329 -6.70 22.78 -12.51
C LEU A 329 -5.57 23.76 -12.89
N PRO A 330 -4.36 23.64 -12.29
CA PRO A 330 -3.26 24.55 -12.57
C PRO A 330 -2.70 24.34 -13.98
N SER A 331 -2.41 25.44 -14.66
CA SER A 331 -1.57 25.45 -15.87
C SER A 331 -0.12 25.65 -15.45
N ILE A 332 0.75 24.69 -15.79
CA ILE A 332 2.13 24.65 -15.33
C ILE A 332 3.08 24.84 -16.53
N SER A 333 3.95 25.84 -16.44
CA SER A 333 5.05 26.14 -17.34
C SER A 333 6.41 25.72 -16.74
N GLY A 334 7.48 25.85 -17.51
CA GLY A 334 8.82 25.39 -17.10
C GLY A 334 9.03 23.90 -17.38
N ASN A 335 10.29 23.45 -17.32
CA ASN A 335 10.69 22.10 -17.71
C ASN A 335 11.35 21.30 -16.59
N GLY A 336 11.30 21.80 -15.35
CA GLY A 336 11.89 21.15 -14.17
C GLY A 336 13.42 21.11 -14.15
N GLY A 337 14.07 21.46 -15.27
CA GLY A 337 15.51 21.55 -15.42
C GLY A 337 15.98 22.99 -15.39
N GLY A 338 16.43 23.51 -16.54
CA GLY A 338 16.95 24.88 -16.65
C GLY A 338 15.92 25.98 -16.35
N THR A 339 14.62 25.68 -16.41
CA THR A 339 13.54 26.57 -15.98
C THR A 339 12.68 25.81 -14.96
N PRO A 340 12.67 26.24 -13.68
CA PRO A 340 11.82 25.65 -12.66
C PRO A 340 10.36 25.63 -13.09
N TYR A 341 9.62 24.63 -12.61
CA TYR A 341 8.17 24.62 -12.83
C TYR A 341 7.53 25.83 -12.17
N ALA A 342 6.57 26.46 -12.85
CA ALA A 342 5.82 27.59 -12.37
C ALA A 342 4.34 27.45 -12.73
N ILE A 343 3.45 27.93 -11.86
CA ILE A 343 2.01 27.96 -12.14
C ILE A 343 1.68 29.28 -12.82
N ASP A 344 1.17 29.24 -14.04
CA ASP A 344 0.80 30.43 -14.80
C ASP A 344 -0.57 30.95 -14.39
N ARG A 345 -1.51 30.03 -14.15
CA ARG A 345 -2.90 30.30 -13.77
C ARG A 345 -3.60 29.04 -13.25
N TYR A 346 -4.74 29.24 -12.60
CA TYR A 346 -5.67 28.18 -12.21
C TYR A 346 -6.92 28.29 -13.06
N ASP A 347 -7.30 27.21 -13.75
CA ASP A 347 -8.50 27.15 -14.58
C ASP A 347 -9.73 26.64 -13.78
N GLY A 348 -9.54 26.18 -12.54
CA GLY A 348 -10.55 25.67 -11.63
C GLY A 348 -10.87 26.62 -10.47
N ILE A 349 -11.05 26.06 -9.27
CA ILE A 349 -11.24 26.84 -8.04
C ILE A 349 -9.95 27.61 -7.70
N ASP A 350 -10.09 28.87 -7.29
CA ASP A 350 -8.97 29.63 -6.75
C ASP A 350 -8.51 28.98 -5.42
N PRO A 351 -7.21 28.65 -5.27
CA PRO A 351 -6.65 28.10 -4.03
C PRO A 351 -7.01 28.85 -2.75
N ALA A 352 -7.33 30.15 -2.82
CA ALA A 352 -7.76 30.94 -1.67
C ALA A 352 -9.07 30.43 -1.02
N TYR A 353 -9.94 29.78 -1.80
CA TYR A 353 -11.19 29.18 -1.32
C TYR A 353 -11.01 27.72 -0.86
N MET A 354 -9.79 27.24 -0.71
CA MET A 354 -9.53 25.89 -0.20
C MET A 354 -8.82 25.93 1.14
N ASP A 355 -9.19 24.99 2.02
CA ASP A 355 -8.61 24.90 3.36
C ASP A 355 -7.29 24.12 3.37
N LEU A 356 -6.18 24.85 3.26
CA LEU A 356 -4.84 24.26 3.25
C LEU A 356 -4.53 23.39 4.48
N ASN A 357 -5.01 23.77 5.67
CA ASN A 357 -4.71 23.04 6.89
C ASN A 357 -5.37 21.65 6.88
N PHE A 358 -6.61 21.59 6.41
CA PHE A 358 -7.33 20.32 6.24
C PHE A 358 -6.62 19.42 5.23
N PHE A 359 -6.28 19.93 4.04
CA PHE A 359 -5.61 19.13 3.00
C PHE A 359 -4.23 18.64 3.45
N PHE A 360 -3.48 19.44 4.22
CA PHE A 360 -2.19 19.02 4.79
C PHE A 360 -2.36 17.94 5.88
N ALA A 361 -3.33 18.09 6.79
CA ALA A 361 -3.61 17.04 7.78
C ALA A 361 -4.05 15.72 7.10
N TRP A 362 -4.84 15.82 6.03
CA TRP A 362 -5.26 14.67 5.24
C TRP A 362 -4.09 14.05 4.45
N SER A 363 -3.15 14.86 3.94
CA SER A 363 -1.98 14.36 3.23
C SER A 363 -1.10 13.49 4.12
N LEU A 364 -0.89 13.90 5.38
CA LEU A 364 -0.16 13.12 6.39
C LEU A 364 -0.85 11.80 6.71
N PHE A 365 -2.19 11.79 6.77
CA PHE A 365 -2.96 10.56 6.96
C PHE A 365 -2.78 9.59 5.78
N CYS A 366 -2.75 10.09 4.54
CA CYS A 366 -2.54 9.25 3.36
C CYS A 366 -1.11 8.69 3.23
N GLU A 367 -0.12 9.37 3.80
CA GLU A 367 1.31 8.99 3.78
C GLU A 367 1.71 7.99 4.87
N GLU A 368 0.84 7.74 5.86
CA GLU A 368 1.10 6.77 6.90
C GLU A 368 1.36 5.38 6.30
N GLU A 369 2.45 4.73 6.73
CA GLU A 369 2.84 3.43 6.21
C GLU A 369 1.98 2.30 6.79
N ILE A 370 1.43 1.48 5.91
CA ILE A 370 0.64 0.29 6.23
C ILE A 370 1.32 -0.96 5.65
N LEU A 371 0.99 -2.13 6.19
CA LEU A 371 1.53 -3.41 5.71
C LEU A 371 0.99 -3.75 4.32
N ASP A 372 1.88 -4.12 3.40
CA ASP A 372 1.57 -4.48 2.01
C ASP A 372 0.98 -5.90 1.85
N GLY A 373 1.20 -6.79 2.83
CA GLY A 373 0.82 -8.21 2.80
C GLY A 373 1.85 -9.14 2.16
N TYR A 374 2.99 -8.61 1.73
CA TYR A 374 4.14 -9.32 1.17
C TYR A 374 5.41 -9.21 2.05
N GLY A 375 5.31 -8.52 3.19
CA GLY A 375 6.38 -8.39 4.18
C GLY A 375 7.06 -7.01 4.19
N GLY A 376 6.53 -6.05 3.44
CA GLY A 376 6.96 -4.65 3.41
C GLY A 376 5.88 -3.68 3.90
N THR A 377 6.12 -2.39 3.67
CA THR A 377 5.18 -1.29 3.94
C THR A 377 4.95 -0.45 2.70
N GLU A 378 3.75 0.13 2.59
CA GLU A 378 3.38 1.08 1.54
C GLU A 378 2.47 2.18 2.10
N PRO A 379 2.33 3.35 1.43
CA PRO A 379 1.46 4.42 1.90
C PRO A 379 -0.02 3.99 1.96
N ARG A 380 -0.71 4.41 3.02
CA ARG A 380 -2.10 4.06 3.33
C ARG A 380 -3.07 4.23 2.16
N ALA A 381 -2.96 5.35 1.45
CA ALA A 381 -3.94 5.71 0.43
C ALA A 381 -3.30 6.42 -0.77
N ALA A 382 -2.30 5.78 -1.39
CA ALA A 382 -1.76 6.24 -2.68
C ALA A 382 -2.87 6.36 -3.75
N CYS A 383 -2.74 7.33 -4.66
CA CYS A 383 -3.70 7.61 -5.71
C CYS A 383 -3.04 7.57 -7.09
N ASN A 384 -3.32 6.51 -7.84
CA ASN A 384 -2.92 6.28 -9.22
C ASN A 384 -4.20 6.14 -10.08
N VAL A 385 -4.65 7.22 -10.69
CA VAL A 385 -5.93 7.27 -11.40
C VAL A 385 -5.78 7.85 -12.80
N ILE A 386 -6.44 7.23 -13.77
CA ILE A 386 -6.61 7.74 -15.13
C ILE A 386 -8.04 8.24 -15.30
N ILE A 387 -8.20 9.50 -15.71
CA ILE A 387 -9.49 10.13 -16.00
C ILE A 387 -9.58 10.33 -17.51
N ASP A 388 -10.25 9.41 -18.20
CA ASP A 388 -10.41 9.40 -19.66
C ASP A 388 -11.88 9.56 -20.10
N ALA A 389 -12.79 9.90 -19.17
CA ALA A 389 -14.21 10.13 -19.44
C ALA A 389 -14.63 11.55 -19.06
N PHE A 390 -15.64 12.08 -19.76
CA PHE A 390 -16.28 13.33 -19.37
C PHE A 390 -17.06 13.10 -18.07
N THR A 391 -16.64 13.73 -16.98
CA THR A 391 -17.27 13.59 -15.66
C THR A 391 -17.30 14.94 -14.94
N ASN A 392 -18.18 15.06 -13.94
CA ASN A 392 -18.21 16.23 -13.06
C ASN A 392 -16.99 16.20 -12.12
N VAL A 393 -16.21 17.28 -12.13
CA VAL A 393 -14.97 17.43 -11.35
C VAL A 393 -15.22 17.25 -9.85
N PHE A 394 -16.30 17.82 -9.31
CA PHE A 394 -16.62 17.71 -7.88
C PHE A 394 -17.03 16.28 -7.50
N ALA A 395 -17.88 15.64 -8.31
CA ALA A 395 -18.31 14.28 -8.05
C ALA A 395 -17.11 13.31 -8.07
N LEU A 396 -16.19 13.50 -9.02
CA LEU A 396 -14.95 12.73 -9.09
C LEU A 396 -14.04 12.99 -7.89
N ALA A 397 -13.80 14.26 -7.54
CA ALA A 397 -12.99 14.65 -6.39
C ALA A 397 -13.52 14.04 -5.09
N PHE A 398 -14.84 14.06 -4.88
CA PHE A 398 -15.48 13.49 -3.70
C PHE A 398 -15.35 11.96 -3.66
N LYS A 399 -15.52 11.28 -4.81
CA LYS A 399 -15.31 9.82 -4.89
C LYS A 399 -13.86 9.44 -4.59
N ILE A 400 -12.89 10.20 -5.09
CA ILE A 400 -11.46 9.98 -4.79
C ILE A 400 -11.17 10.21 -3.30
N ALA A 401 -11.73 11.28 -2.72
CA ALA A 401 -11.55 11.63 -1.30
C ALA A 401 -12.13 10.57 -0.37
N GLU A 402 -13.31 10.02 -0.71
CA GLU A 402 -14.00 9.02 0.10
C GLU A 402 -13.18 7.72 0.26
N VAL A 403 -12.51 7.28 -0.81
CA VAL A 403 -11.59 6.14 -0.76
C VAL A 403 -10.38 6.45 0.14
N GLY A 404 -9.97 7.72 0.23
CA GLY A 404 -8.97 8.22 1.18
C GLY A 404 -9.52 8.50 2.58
N ARG A 405 -10.72 8.00 2.91
CA ARG A 405 -11.44 8.23 4.18
C ARG A 405 -11.69 9.71 4.52
N ALA A 406 -11.71 10.59 3.52
CA ALA A 406 -12.04 11.99 3.69
C ALA A 406 -13.40 12.35 3.08
N HIS A 407 -14.08 13.28 3.73
CA HIS A 407 -15.35 13.83 3.27
C HIS A 407 -15.23 15.34 3.11
N LEU A 408 -15.42 15.83 1.89
CA LEU A 408 -15.31 17.24 1.54
C LEU A 408 -16.67 17.93 1.61
N TYR A 409 -16.71 19.17 2.08
CA TYR A 409 -17.90 19.99 2.14
C TYR A 409 -17.55 21.49 2.14
N TRP A 410 -18.52 22.33 1.77
CA TRP A 410 -18.36 23.78 1.81
C TRP A 410 -18.57 24.31 3.23
N ALA A 411 -17.50 24.82 3.85
CA ALA A 411 -17.49 25.48 5.14
C ALA A 411 -17.49 27.00 4.93
N GLY A 412 -18.67 27.58 4.72
CA GLY A 412 -18.81 29.00 4.38
C GLY A 412 -18.32 29.27 2.96
N ASP A 413 -17.25 30.06 2.81
CA ASP A 413 -16.62 30.38 1.53
C ASP A 413 -15.45 29.44 1.18
N LYS A 414 -15.01 28.59 2.12
CA LYS A 414 -13.91 27.66 1.89
C LYS A 414 -14.39 26.21 1.74
N LEU A 415 -13.81 25.50 0.79
CA LEU A 415 -13.93 24.05 0.69
C LEU A 415 -12.99 23.42 1.72
N SER A 416 -13.59 22.76 2.72
CA SER A 416 -12.90 22.03 3.78
C SER A 416 -13.44 20.60 3.84
N GLY A 417 -13.06 19.85 4.86
CA GLY A 417 -13.50 18.48 5.03
C GLY A 417 -13.22 17.95 6.41
N TRP A 418 -13.49 16.67 6.59
CA TRP A 418 -13.07 15.90 7.75
C TRP A 418 -12.54 14.55 7.30
N VAL A 419 -11.58 14.01 8.05
CA VAL A 419 -11.00 12.68 7.80
C VAL A 419 -11.51 11.72 8.87
N ASP A 420 -11.88 10.52 8.46
CA ASP A 420 -12.32 9.47 9.36
C ASP A 420 -11.12 8.84 10.09
N THR A 421 -10.72 9.49 11.18
CA THR A 421 -9.63 9.06 12.07
C THR A 421 -10.07 8.99 13.53
N VAL A 422 -9.19 8.47 14.39
CA VAL A 422 -9.40 8.48 15.85
C VAL A 422 -9.46 9.92 16.37
N VAL A 423 -10.61 10.28 16.93
CA VAL A 423 -10.81 11.54 17.66
C VAL A 423 -10.51 11.34 19.13
N THR A 424 -9.49 12.05 19.64
CA THR A 424 -9.03 11.96 21.03
C THR A 424 -9.89 12.77 22.01
N THR A 425 -10.41 13.91 21.57
CA THR A 425 -11.22 14.80 22.41
C THR A 425 -12.56 15.12 21.76
N PRO A 426 -13.67 14.51 22.20
CA PRO A 426 -15.00 14.84 21.72
C PRO A 426 -15.40 16.28 22.08
N ILE A 427 -16.07 16.96 21.15
CA ILE A 427 -16.28 18.42 21.20
C ILE A 427 -17.35 18.85 22.22
N ASP A 428 -18.36 18.02 22.44
CA ASP A 428 -19.50 18.39 23.28
C ASP A 428 -20.19 17.21 23.98
N LEU A 429 -21.00 17.53 24.98
CA LEU A 429 -21.90 16.64 25.70
C LEU A 429 -23.36 17.06 25.46
N VAL A 430 -24.12 16.17 24.82
CA VAL A 430 -25.53 16.37 24.49
C VAL A 430 -26.40 15.47 25.37
N THR A 431 -27.24 16.09 26.20
CA THR A 431 -28.20 15.45 27.10
C THR A 431 -29.63 15.82 26.71
N GLN A 432 -30.65 15.21 27.34
CA GLN A 432 -32.05 15.55 27.07
C GLN A 432 -32.33 17.05 27.26
N ASP A 433 -31.67 17.70 28.23
CA ASP A 433 -31.82 19.13 28.52
C ASP A 433 -31.33 20.06 27.40
N SER A 434 -30.40 19.59 26.58
CA SER A 434 -29.88 20.32 25.42
C SER A 434 -30.72 20.09 24.15
N MET A 435 -31.50 19.01 24.13
CA MET A 435 -32.33 18.63 22.99
C MET A 435 -33.75 19.17 23.11
N ILE A 436 -34.38 19.47 21.97
CA ILE A 436 -35.80 19.81 21.96
C ILE A 436 -36.63 18.56 22.26
N ALA A 437 -37.57 18.68 23.21
CA ALA A 437 -38.41 17.59 23.65
C ALA A 437 -39.17 16.92 22.49
N GLY A 438 -39.16 15.58 22.47
CA GLY A 438 -39.87 14.77 21.48
C GLY A 438 -39.23 14.73 20.08
N THR A 439 -38.01 15.25 19.91
CA THR A 439 -37.35 15.30 18.58
C THR A 439 -36.41 14.14 18.30
N TRP A 440 -36.07 13.33 19.32
CA TRP A 440 -35.18 12.18 19.18
C TRP A 440 -35.79 11.10 18.29
N LYS A 441 -35.03 10.66 17.28
CA LYS A 441 -35.34 9.51 16.43
C LYS A 441 -34.15 8.57 16.39
N ASN A 442 -34.42 7.28 16.42
CA ASN A 442 -33.42 6.23 16.34
C ASN A 442 -33.77 5.32 15.17
N ASN A 443 -32.87 5.26 14.20
CA ASN A 443 -33.00 4.44 13.00
C ASN A 443 -31.96 3.32 13.06
N TRP A 444 -32.45 2.10 13.04
CA TRP A 444 -31.62 0.91 12.99
C TRP A 444 -31.58 0.36 11.58
N VAL A 445 -30.40 -0.08 11.14
CA VAL A 445 -30.24 -0.84 9.90
C VAL A 445 -30.87 -2.23 10.09
N VAL A 446 -31.54 -2.74 9.06
CA VAL A 446 -32.09 -4.10 9.08
C VAL A 446 -30.96 -5.10 8.86
N VAL A 447 -30.97 -6.18 9.64
CA VAL A 447 -29.89 -7.18 9.66
C VAL A 447 -29.68 -7.83 8.27
N ASP A 448 -30.75 -8.02 7.50
CA ASP A 448 -30.69 -8.67 6.18
C ASP A 448 -30.01 -7.82 5.09
N GLU A 449 -29.88 -6.51 5.31
CA GLU A 449 -29.24 -5.59 4.37
C GLU A 449 -27.74 -5.39 4.65
N LEU A 450 -27.22 -6.02 5.71
CA LEU A 450 -25.79 -5.95 6.05
C LEU A 450 -24.97 -6.74 5.03
N ALA A 451 -23.93 -6.09 4.50
CA ALA A 451 -22.90 -6.74 3.69
C ALA A 451 -22.07 -7.72 4.53
N GLY A 452 -21.95 -8.96 4.07
CA GLY A 452 -21.06 -9.96 4.66
C GLY A 452 -19.72 -10.07 3.94
N VAL A 453 -19.70 -9.72 2.65
CA VAL A 453 -18.50 -9.69 1.80
C VAL A 453 -18.41 -8.32 1.14
N VAL A 454 -17.23 -7.71 1.24
CA VAL A 454 -16.90 -6.47 0.52
C VAL A 454 -15.86 -6.82 -0.54
N GLU A 455 -16.20 -6.58 -1.78
CA GLU A 455 -15.31 -6.73 -2.93
C GLU A 455 -14.91 -5.34 -3.42
N VAL A 456 -13.61 -5.14 -3.63
CA VAL A 456 -13.07 -3.90 -4.20
C VAL A 456 -12.31 -4.22 -5.49
N LEU A 457 -12.75 -3.60 -6.58
CA LEU A 457 -12.16 -3.71 -7.91
C LEU A 457 -11.04 -2.67 -8.07
N TYR A 458 -9.83 -3.09 -8.45
CA TYR A 458 -8.67 -2.22 -8.62
C TYR A 458 -7.83 -2.63 -9.85
N GLN A 459 -6.92 -1.76 -10.30
CA GLN A 459 -6.02 -2.05 -11.43
C GLN A 459 -4.69 -2.59 -10.93
N ASP A 460 -4.47 -3.90 -11.03
CA ASP A 460 -3.32 -4.52 -10.37
C ASP A 460 -2.02 -4.31 -11.14
N SER A 461 -1.10 -3.54 -10.54
CA SER A 461 0.23 -3.27 -11.11
C SER A 461 1.08 -4.52 -11.35
N LEU A 462 0.92 -5.58 -10.53
CA LEU A 462 1.66 -6.84 -10.69
C LEU A 462 1.07 -7.72 -11.81
N ALA A 463 -0.22 -7.56 -12.11
CA ALA A 463 -0.90 -8.24 -13.20
C ALA A 463 -0.93 -7.41 -14.51
N GLY A 464 0.02 -6.48 -14.68
CA GLY A 464 0.08 -5.65 -15.90
C GLY A 464 -1.04 -4.62 -16.02
N TYR A 465 -1.52 -4.09 -14.88
CA TYR A 465 -2.62 -3.12 -14.76
C TYR A 465 -4.00 -3.65 -15.21
N GLU A 466 -4.19 -4.97 -15.20
CA GLU A 466 -5.51 -5.61 -15.40
C GLU A 466 -6.45 -5.34 -14.20
N LYS A 467 -7.76 -5.25 -14.47
CA LYS A 467 -8.76 -5.07 -13.42
C LYS A 467 -8.94 -6.36 -12.63
N THR A 468 -8.53 -6.34 -11.36
CA THR A 468 -8.60 -7.47 -10.43
C THR A 468 -9.49 -7.11 -9.25
N SER A 469 -10.16 -8.09 -8.67
CA SER A 469 -10.90 -7.91 -7.42
C SER A 469 -10.15 -8.46 -6.22
N ALA A 470 -10.19 -7.70 -5.12
CA ALA A 470 -9.81 -8.17 -3.81
C ALA A 470 -11.05 -8.23 -2.93
N GLU A 471 -11.30 -9.41 -2.36
CA GLU A 471 -12.43 -9.65 -1.47
C GLU A 471 -11.95 -9.70 -0.02
N PHE A 472 -12.75 -9.11 0.87
CA PHE A 472 -12.65 -9.34 2.30
C PHE A 472 -13.98 -9.83 2.85
N THR A 473 -13.92 -10.95 3.57
CA THR A 473 -15.06 -11.51 4.31
C THR A 473 -14.81 -11.29 5.80
N SER A 474 -15.78 -10.71 6.51
CA SER A 474 -15.70 -10.63 7.97
C SER A 474 -16.16 -11.97 8.57
N GLU A 475 -15.33 -12.60 9.40
CA GLU A 475 -15.67 -13.84 10.11
C GLU A 475 -16.79 -13.61 11.15
N ASP A 476 -16.87 -12.39 11.70
CA ASP A 476 -17.88 -11.96 12.68
C ASP A 476 -19.22 -11.57 12.03
N ALA A 477 -19.34 -11.66 10.71
CA ALA A 477 -20.56 -11.32 9.97
C ALA A 477 -21.73 -12.29 10.22
N GLY A 478 -21.62 -13.27 11.12
CA GLY A 478 -22.76 -14.06 11.60
C GLY A 478 -23.60 -14.76 10.51
N GLY A 479 -23.05 -14.97 9.32
CA GLY A 479 -23.74 -15.59 8.17
C GLY A 479 -24.37 -14.62 7.16
N PHE A 480 -24.09 -13.31 7.20
CA PHE A 480 -24.54 -12.38 6.15
C PHE A 480 -23.95 -12.79 4.78
N ARG A 481 -24.80 -12.91 3.75
CA ARG A 481 -24.40 -13.37 2.40
C ARG A 481 -24.42 -12.27 1.33
N ASN A 482 -24.76 -11.03 1.70
CA ASN A 482 -24.82 -9.95 0.74
C ASN A 482 -23.39 -9.53 0.35
N ILE A 483 -23.13 -9.49 -0.96
CA ILE A 483 -21.86 -9.09 -1.55
C ILE A 483 -22.03 -7.66 -2.07
N VAL A 484 -21.18 -6.75 -1.61
CA VAL A 484 -21.14 -5.38 -2.13
C VAL A 484 -19.83 -5.19 -2.87
N SER A 485 -19.93 -4.87 -4.16
CA SER A 485 -18.80 -4.60 -5.04
C SER A 485 -18.63 -3.09 -5.23
N LEU A 486 -17.42 -2.59 -5.01
CA LEU A 486 -17.06 -1.17 -5.07
C LEU A 486 -15.83 -0.97 -5.94
N GLU A 487 -15.71 0.22 -6.53
CA GLU A 487 -14.53 0.61 -7.29
C GLU A 487 -13.47 1.24 -6.38
N GLY A 488 -12.29 0.63 -6.30
CA GLY A 488 -11.10 1.13 -5.63
C GLY A 488 -10.39 2.19 -6.47
N VAL A 489 -11.03 3.35 -6.65
CA VAL A 489 -10.49 4.43 -7.49
C VAL A 489 -9.12 4.86 -6.97
N GLY A 490 -8.12 4.79 -7.85
CA GLY A 490 -6.76 5.22 -7.53
C GLY A 490 -5.87 4.15 -6.90
N MET A 491 -6.36 2.94 -6.65
CA MET A 491 -5.58 1.87 -6.00
C MET A 491 -5.00 0.92 -7.05
N VAL A 492 -3.71 0.60 -6.93
CA VAL A 492 -2.99 -0.28 -7.88
C VAL A 492 -2.27 -1.47 -7.24
N THR A 493 -2.14 -1.46 -5.92
CA THR A 493 -1.53 -2.52 -5.13
C THR A 493 -2.60 -3.19 -4.28
N ARG A 494 -2.38 -4.46 -3.92
CA ARG A 494 -3.35 -5.25 -3.17
C ARG A 494 -3.48 -4.79 -1.70
N GLY A 495 -2.39 -4.38 -1.05
CA GLY A 495 -2.37 -4.02 0.37
C GLY A 495 -3.44 -2.99 0.75
N PRO A 496 -3.43 -1.77 0.17
CA PRO A 496 -4.36 -0.70 0.54
C PRO A 496 -5.80 -1.05 0.21
N VAL A 497 -6.01 -1.86 -0.84
CA VAL A 497 -7.33 -2.34 -1.25
C VAL A 497 -7.94 -3.25 -0.18
N VAL A 498 -7.15 -4.20 0.34
CA VAL A 498 -7.60 -5.11 1.40
C VAL A 498 -7.87 -4.35 2.69
N HIS A 499 -7.01 -3.41 3.07
CA HIS A 499 -7.22 -2.56 4.26
C HIS A 499 -8.48 -1.69 4.12
N TYR A 500 -8.73 -1.14 2.93
CA TYR A 500 -9.95 -0.39 2.66
C TYR A 500 -11.20 -1.29 2.70
N ALA A 501 -11.16 -2.48 2.11
CA ALA A 501 -12.25 -3.45 2.17
C ALA A 501 -12.56 -3.89 3.61
N LYS A 502 -11.52 -4.16 4.43
CA LYS A 502 -11.63 -4.45 5.88
C LYS A 502 -12.31 -3.31 6.63
N TYR A 503 -11.86 -2.08 6.43
CA TYR A 503 -12.45 -0.90 7.06
C TYR A 503 -13.94 -0.75 6.70
N LEU A 504 -14.33 -0.95 5.45
CA LEU A 504 -15.72 -0.90 5.04
C LEU A 504 -16.57 -2.01 5.65
N ALA A 505 -16.04 -3.24 5.68
CA ALA A 505 -16.71 -4.37 6.31
C ALA A 505 -16.91 -4.12 7.81
N LYS A 506 -15.88 -3.64 8.52
CA LYS A 506 -15.97 -3.35 9.95
C LYS A 506 -16.89 -2.18 10.25
N ARG A 507 -16.89 -1.14 9.41
CA ARG A 507 -17.83 -0.03 9.51
C ARG A 507 -19.28 -0.48 9.37
N ASN A 508 -19.56 -1.36 8.41
CA ASN A 508 -20.89 -1.95 8.21
C ASN A 508 -21.33 -2.79 9.42
N GLU A 509 -20.40 -3.48 10.07
CA GLU A 509 -20.67 -4.26 11.28
C GLU A 509 -20.94 -3.40 12.52
N LEU A 510 -20.15 -2.34 12.74
CA LEU A 510 -20.20 -1.50 13.95
C LEU A 510 -21.27 -0.40 13.87
N ILE A 511 -21.42 0.25 12.72
CA ILE A 511 -22.31 1.41 12.55
C ILE A 511 -23.71 0.95 12.12
N ARG A 512 -24.48 0.40 13.07
CA ARG A 512 -25.85 -0.10 12.83
C ARG A 512 -26.96 0.89 13.14
N ASN A 513 -26.61 2.04 13.73
CA ASN A 513 -27.58 2.95 14.33
C ASN A 513 -27.25 4.40 13.94
N THR A 514 -28.25 5.08 13.40
CA THR A 514 -28.24 6.53 13.20
C THR A 514 -29.29 7.21 14.07
N ASN A 515 -28.93 8.32 14.69
CA ASN A 515 -29.81 9.12 15.53
C ASN A 515 -30.04 10.49 14.91
N GLU A 516 -31.27 10.99 15.05
CA GLU A 516 -31.62 12.34 14.68
C GLU A 516 -32.22 13.07 15.87
N PHE A 517 -31.81 14.31 16.10
CA PHE A 517 -32.39 15.18 17.13
C PHE A 517 -32.30 16.65 16.70
N ARG A 518 -33.04 17.51 17.41
CA ARG A 518 -32.99 18.96 17.17
C ARG A 518 -32.38 19.70 18.35
N VAL A 519 -31.54 20.68 18.06
CA VAL A 519 -30.91 21.60 19.02
C VAL A 519 -31.19 23.04 18.63
N ALA A 520 -31.15 23.95 19.61
CA ALA A 520 -31.30 25.38 19.39
C ALA A 520 -29.96 26.02 19.00
N LYS A 521 -29.59 27.15 19.63
CA LYS A 521 -28.35 27.91 19.37
C LYS A 521 -27.06 27.09 19.43
N GLU A 522 -27.06 25.96 20.12
CA GLU A 522 -25.87 25.10 20.27
C GLU A 522 -25.47 24.41 18.95
N GLY A 523 -26.40 24.30 18.00
CA GLY A 523 -26.13 23.71 16.69
C GLY A 523 -25.11 24.48 15.85
N PHE A 524 -24.89 25.78 16.10
CA PHE A 524 -23.88 26.58 15.42
C PHE A 524 -22.44 26.15 15.74
N ARG A 525 -22.24 25.42 16.83
CA ARG A 525 -20.92 24.94 17.25
C ARG A 525 -20.47 23.72 16.47
N TYR A 526 -21.42 22.95 15.96
CA TYR A 526 -21.14 21.65 15.35
C TYR A 526 -20.72 21.82 13.89
N SER A 527 -19.66 21.12 13.52
CA SER A 527 -19.23 20.93 12.14
C SER A 527 -19.47 19.48 11.70
N LEU A 528 -19.41 19.23 10.40
CA LEU A 528 -19.50 17.87 9.87
C LEU A 528 -18.25 17.09 10.25
N GLY A 529 -18.43 15.84 10.72
CA GLY A 529 -17.33 14.98 11.17
C GLY A 529 -17.04 15.04 12.67
N ASP A 530 -17.57 16.03 13.38
CA ASP A 530 -17.36 16.18 14.83
C ASP A 530 -17.91 14.99 15.61
N VAL A 531 -17.16 14.58 16.64
CA VAL A 531 -17.58 13.53 17.58
C VAL A 531 -18.12 14.17 18.86
N ILE A 532 -19.35 13.84 19.21
CA ILE A 532 -20.06 14.30 20.40
C ILE A 532 -20.40 13.14 21.33
N ARG A 533 -20.48 13.44 22.63
CA ARG A 533 -20.98 12.53 23.66
C ARG A 533 -22.49 12.67 23.76
N VAL A 534 -23.23 11.57 23.59
CA VAL A 534 -24.70 11.56 23.67
C VAL A 534 -25.15 10.55 24.71
N GLN A 535 -26.01 10.99 25.63
CA GLN A 535 -26.60 10.10 26.62
C GLN A 535 -27.60 9.13 25.97
N SER A 536 -27.25 7.85 25.93
CA SER A 536 -27.95 6.87 25.10
C SER A 536 -28.71 5.85 25.95
N ARG A 537 -29.94 6.19 26.37
CA ARG A 537 -31.01 5.23 26.73
C ARG A 537 -32.28 5.98 27.17
N PRO A 538 -33.47 5.66 26.65
CA PRO A 538 -34.73 6.28 27.11
C PRO A 538 -34.97 6.16 28.62
N ALA A 539 -34.49 5.08 29.26
CA ALA A 539 -34.64 4.85 30.69
C ALA A 539 -33.65 5.64 31.58
N ASN A 540 -32.50 6.06 31.03
CA ASN A 540 -31.45 6.81 31.75
C ASN A 540 -31.47 8.31 31.45
N TRP A 541 -32.47 8.78 30.71
CA TRP A 541 -32.66 10.21 30.40
C TRP A 541 -33.04 11.09 31.61
N GLY A 542 -33.06 10.54 32.83
CA GLY A 542 -33.17 11.27 34.10
C GLY A 542 -31.84 11.62 34.79
N LYS A 543 -30.69 11.16 34.26
CA LYS A 543 -29.36 11.37 34.88
C LYS A 543 -28.57 12.54 34.27
N ALA A 544 -29.26 13.62 33.93
CA ALA A 544 -28.68 14.86 33.44
C ALA A 544 -29.02 15.98 34.41
N TYR A 545 -28.04 16.81 34.74
CA TYR A 545 -28.13 17.79 35.81
C TYR A 545 -27.46 19.10 35.42
N ARG A 546 -27.74 20.16 36.19
CA ARG A 546 -27.07 21.45 36.05
C ARG A 546 -26.28 21.82 37.29
N VAL A 547 -25.10 22.39 37.08
CA VAL A 547 -24.26 22.89 38.19
C VAL A 547 -24.94 24.09 38.86
N VAL A 548 -25.08 24.04 40.18
CA VAL A 548 -25.57 25.16 41.01
C VAL A 548 -24.39 25.90 41.65
N SER A 549 -23.43 25.14 42.18
CA SER A 549 -22.17 25.62 42.75
C SER A 549 -21.10 24.53 42.67
N SER A 550 -19.84 24.92 42.74
CA SER A 550 -18.69 24.02 42.65
C SER A 550 -17.57 24.46 43.58
N THR A 551 -16.75 23.50 44.00
CA THR A 551 -15.49 23.69 44.72
C THR A 551 -14.35 23.04 43.89
N ALA A 552 -13.20 22.71 44.46
CA ALA A 552 -12.05 22.16 43.72
C ALA A 552 -12.25 20.72 43.21
N ASP A 553 -13.07 19.93 43.90
CA ASP A 553 -13.34 18.50 43.65
C ASP A 553 -14.82 18.12 43.81
N THR A 554 -15.65 19.02 44.35
CA THR A 554 -17.09 18.80 44.55
C THR A 554 -17.93 19.68 43.63
N VAL A 555 -19.03 19.12 43.11
CA VAL A 555 -20.05 19.85 42.37
C VAL A 555 -21.42 19.64 43.03
N THR A 556 -22.13 20.74 43.30
CA THR A 556 -23.52 20.71 43.75
C THR A 556 -24.43 20.87 42.54
N VAL A 557 -25.28 19.88 42.30
CA VAL A 557 -26.23 19.87 41.19
C VAL A 557 -27.62 20.34 41.62
N ASP A 558 -28.52 20.51 40.65
CA ASP A 558 -29.86 21.07 40.82
C ASP A 558 -30.87 20.15 41.52
N ARG A 559 -30.60 18.84 41.57
CA ARG A 559 -31.47 17.81 42.13
C ARG A 559 -30.69 16.82 42.99
N ASP A 560 -31.36 16.12 43.89
CA ASP A 560 -30.75 15.03 44.66
C ASP A 560 -30.39 13.87 43.72
N VAL A 561 -29.16 13.37 43.84
CA VAL A 561 -28.58 12.35 42.94
C VAL A 561 -28.28 11.03 43.64
N THR A 562 -28.59 10.92 44.93
CA THR A 562 -28.24 9.74 45.75
C THR A 562 -28.84 8.42 45.28
N THR A 563 -29.96 8.44 44.55
CA THR A 563 -30.57 7.23 43.98
C THR A 563 -30.03 6.86 42.60
N ASP A 564 -29.44 7.83 41.91
CA ASP A 564 -29.19 7.76 40.47
C ASP A 564 -27.69 7.63 40.15
N VAL A 565 -26.83 8.05 41.07
CA VAL A 565 -25.37 8.08 40.94
C VAL A 565 -24.73 7.28 42.06
N THR A 566 -23.80 6.40 41.68
CA THR A 566 -23.03 5.56 42.60
C THR A 566 -21.54 5.88 42.53
N ALA A 567 -20.82 5.59 43.62
CA ALA A 567 -19.36 5.71 43.62
C ALA A 567 -18.77 4.73 42.59
N GLY A 568 -17.88 5.23 41.71
CA GLY A 568 -17.35 4.50 40.56
C GLY A 568 -18.03 4.81 39.23
N ASP A 569 -19.16 5.53 39.22
CA ASP A 569 -19.78 6.00 37.96
C ASP A 569 -18.91 7.04 37.25
N VAL A 570 -19.13 7.19 35.95
CA VAL A 570 -18.46 8.18 35.10
C VAL A 570 -19.26 9.48 35.12
N LEU A 571 -18.57 10.57 35.38
CA LEU A 571 -19.07 11.94 35.45
C LEU A 571 -18.56 12.71 34.23
N HIS A 572 -19.45 13.17 33.35
CA HIS A 572 -19.11 14.06 32.26
C HIS A 572 -19.60 15.47 32.58
N ILE A 573 -18.70 16.45 32.46
CA ILE A 573 -19.03 17.86 32.72
C ILE A 573 -18.69 18.67 31.47
N ARG A 574 -19.63 19.48 31.02
CA ARG A 574 -19.44 20.48 29.98
C ARG A 574 -19.11 21.82 30.63
N THR A 575 -17.84 22.18 30.64
CA THR A 575 -17.35 23.44 31.23
C THR A 575 -17.04 24.44 30.13
N TYR A 576 -17.27 25.74 30.39
CA TYR A 576 -16.77 26.80 29.51
C TYR A 576 -15.52 27.38 30.13
N ASP A 577 -14.38 27.18 29.47
CA ASP A 577 -13.14 27.81 29.90
C ASP A 577 -13.11 29.25 29.39
N THR A 578 -13.08 30.20 30.33
CA THR A 578 -13.02 31.63 30.04
C THR A 578 -11.66 32.09 29.52
N ILE A 579 -10.60 31.28 29.67
CA ILE A 579 -9.24 31.63 29.24
C ILE A 579 -9.05 31.27 27.76
N THR A 580 -9.43 30.05 27.37
CA THR A 580 -9.37 29.61 25.97
C THR A 580 -10.60 29.98 25.16
N GLU A 581 -11.65 30.51 25.81
CA GLU A 581 -12.98 30.79 25.23
C GLU A 581 -13.62 29.55 24.59
N GLN A 582 -13.20 28.35 24.98
CA GLN A 582 -13.68 27.07 24.47
C GLN A 582 -14.53 26.32 25.50
N VAL A 583 -15.50 25.56 25.01
CA VAL A 583 -16.23 24.60 25.84
C VAL A 583 -15.44 23.29 25.86
N ILE A 584 -15.04 22.87 27.06
CA ILE A 584 -14.30 21.65 27.31
C ILE A 584 -15.29 20.62 27.89
N THR A 585 -15.17 19.37 27.45
CA THR A 585 -15.97 18.27 27.99
C THR A 585 -15.06 17.28 28.70
N ASP A 586 -14.97 17.41 30.01
CA ASP A 586 -14.11 16.60 30.86
C ASP A 586 -14.83 15.36 31.36
N THR A 587 -14.06 14.33 31.67
CA THR A 587 -14.55 13.05 32.17
C THR A 587 -13.84 12.70 33.47
N TYR A 588 -14.61 12.51 34.54
CA TYR A 588 -14.13 12.22 35.88
C TYR A 588 -14.78 10.95 36.42
N THR A 589 -14.21 10.38 37.47
CA THR A 589 -14.82 9.28 38.22
C THR A 589 -15.44 9.81 39.50
N VAL A 590 -16.66 9.35 39.81
CA VAL A 590 -17.36 9.73 41.04
C VAL A 590 -16.74 9.01 42.22
N GLY A 591 -16.19 9.76 43.19
CA GLY A 591 -15.64 9.23 44.43
C GLY A 591 -16.70 9.01 45.50
N SER A 592 -17.58 9.99 45.71
CA SER A 592 -18.71 9.87 46.65
C SER A 592 -19.88 10.78 46.27
N VAL A 593 -21.06 10.46 46.81
CA VAL A 593 -22.30 11.21 46.57
C VAL A 593 -23.01 11.45 47.91
N LEU A 594 -23.42 12.69 48.16
CA LEU A 594 -24.18 13.09 49.35
C LEU A 594 -25.27 14.10 48.97
N GLY A 595 -26.52 13.63 48.91
CA GLY A 595 -27.66 14.43 48.46
C GLY A 595 -27.44 14.95 47.03
N ALA A 596 -27.45 16.27 46.86
CA ALA A 596 -27.17 16.94 45.59
C ALA A 596 -25.67 17.22 45.33
N VAL A 597 -24.75 16.72 46.19
CA VAL A 597 -23.31 16.95 46.07
C VAL A 597 -22.63 15.70 45.52
N ILE A 598 -21.89 15.87 44.43
CA ILE A 598 -21.05 14.84 43.81
C ILE A 598 -19.59 15.24 44.04
N THR A 599 -18.80 14.33 44.60
CA THR A 599 -17.35 14.51 44.80
C THR A 599 -16.61 13.64 43.80
N ALA A 600 -15.77 14.25 42.96
CA ALA A 600 -14.89 13.52 42.04
C ALA A 600 -13.66 12.97 42.78
N THR A 601 -13.03 11.95 42.20
CA THR A 601 -11.80 11.35 42.76
C THR A 601 -10.57 12.25 42.58
N VAL A 602 -10.62 13.16 41.60
CA VAL A 602 -9.55 14.09 41.25
C VAL A 602 -10.10 15.52 41.18
N ASN A 603 -9.23 16.51 41.36
CA ASN A 603 -9.60 17.91 41.21
C ASN A 603 -9.99 18.23 39.76
N TRP A 604 -10.85 19.23 39.57
CA TRP A 604 -11.22 19.71 38.23
C TRP A 604 -10.04 20.37 37.52
N ASP A 605 -9.88 20.07 36.22
CA ASP A 605 -8.90 20.75 35.37
C ASP A 605 -9.34 22.20 35.10
N VAL A 606 -10.63 22.38 34.84
CA VAL A 606 -11.31 23.69 34.78
C VAL A 606 -12.49 23.67 35.73
N THR A 607 -12.55 24.66 36.64
CA THR A 607 -13.61 24.71 37.65
C THR A 607 -15.00 24.90 37.00
N PRO A 608 -15.95 23.96 37.19
CA PRO A 608 -17.29 24.07 36.61
C PRO A 608 -18.02 25.30 37.12
N VAL A 609 -18.78 25.99 36.27
CA VAL A 609 -19.50 27.22 36.64
C VAL A 609 -21.00 26.95 36.69
N LYS A 610 -21.73 27.75 37.46
CA LYS A 610 -23.20 27.66 37.56
C LYS A 610 -23.85 27.63 36.18
N GLY A 611 -24.69 26.63 35.93
CA GLY A 611 -25.43 26.43 34.68
C GLY A 611 -24.76 25.49 33.67
N ASN A 612 -23.56 24.98 33.95
CA ASN A 612 -22.91 23.94 33.15
C ASN A 612 -23.69 22.62 33.19
N LEU A 613 -23.63 21.87 32.08
CA LEU A 613 -24.32 20.60 31.93
C LEU A 613 -23.47 19.47 32.52
N VAL A 614 -24.13 18.58 33.25
CA VAL A 614 -23.54 17.41 33.88
C VAL A 614 -24.32 16.18 33.46
N ALA A 615 -23.63 15.12 33.05
CA ALA A 615 -24.22 13.81 32.81
C ALA A 615 -23.47 12.74 33.61
N THR A 616 -24.21 11.82 34.22
CA THR A 616 -23.64 10.75 35.05
C THR A 616 -24.21 9.39 34.67
N GLY A 617 -23.38 8.35 34.74
CA GLY A 617 -23.86 6.97 34.65
C GLY A 617 -22.74 5.93 34.67
N PRO A 618 -23.09 4.63 34.70
CA PRO A 618 -22.15 3.55 34.53
C PRO A 618 -21.38 3.65 33.22
N ALA A 619 -20.20 3.03 33.16
CA ALA A 619 -19.40 2.96 31.93
C ALA A 619 -20.24 2.41 30.75
N GLY A 620 -20.59 3.27 29.80
CA GLY A 620 -21.38 2.94 28.61
C GLY A 620 -22.74 3.64 28.46
N ASP A 621 -23.19 4.42 29.46
CA ASP A 621 -24.44 5.19 29.37
C ASP A 621 -24.34 6.39 28.42
N VAL A 622 -23.16 7.02 28.38
CA VAL A 622 -22.84 8.08 27.43
C VAL A 622 -22.03 7.46 26.30
N LYS A 623 -22.57 7.54 25.08
CA LYS A 623 -21.95 6.97 23.89
C LYS A 623 -21.42 8.06 22.97
N LEU A 624 -20.33 7.77 22.30
CA LEU A 624 -19.77 8.64 21.27
C LEU A 624 -20.59 8.51 19.99
N ARG A 625 -20.88 9.65 19.36
CA ARG A 625 -21.62 9.76 18.12
C ARG A 625 -20.93 10.75 17.19
N ARG A 626 -20.78 10.41 15.92
CA ARG A 626 -20.23 11.32 14.91
C ARG A 626 -21.35 12.03 14.18
N ILE A 627 -21.21 13.34 13.96
CA ILE A 627 -22.16 14.13 13.20
C ILE A 627 -21.93 13.93 11.70
N THR A 628 -22.94 13.42 11.00
CA THR A 628 -22.89 13.17 9.54
C THR A 628 -23.67 14.20 8.76
N LYS A 629 -24.65 14.86 9.39
CA LYS A 629 -25.46 15.90 8.73
C LYS A 629 -25.95 16.94 9.73
N ILE A 630 -25.94 18.20 9.30
CA ILE A 630 -26.52 19.34 10.03
C ILE A 630 -27.40 20.12 9.06
N GLN A 631 -28.65 20.38 9.42
CA GLN A 631 -29.57 21.15 8.59
C GLN A 631 -30.30 22.21 9.41
N PRO A 632 -30.24 23.50 9.02
CA PRO A 632 -31.08 24.52 9.64
C PRO A 632 -32.55 24.28 9.28
N THR A 633 -33.43 24.40 10.28
CA THR A 633 -34.89 24.32 10.14
C THR A 633 -35.46 25.74 10.15
N PRO A 634 -36.58 26.03 9.44
CA PRO A 634 -37.19 27.37 9.42
C PRO A 634 -37.51 27.98 10.79
N ASP A 635 -37.65 27.14 11.81
CA ASP A 635 -37.95 27.52 13.20
C ASP A 635 -36.72 27.96 14.02
N ASN A 636 -35.57 28.26 13.38
CA ASN A 636 -34.29 28.58 14.03
C ASN A 636 -33.72 27.45 14.92
N TYR A 637 -34.02 26.20 14.57
CA TYR A 637 -33.39 25.01 15.16
C TYR A 637 -32.48 24.31 14.15
N PHE A 638 -31.48 23.59 14.64
CA PHE A 638 -30.65 22.71 13.82
C PHE A 638 -31.11 21.27 14.00
N LYS A 639 -31.40 20.61 12.87
CA LYS A 639 -31.55 19.16 12.83
C LYS A 639 -30.14 18.55 12.70
N VAL A 640 -29.75 17.76 13.68
CA VAL A 640 -28.45 17.06 13.72
C VAL A 640 -28.73 15.58 13.51
N THR A 641 -28.05 14.99 12.53
CA THR A 641 -28.02 13.54 12.31
C THR A 641 -26.63 13.04 12.67
N CYS A 642 -26.57 12.02 13.51
CA CYS A 642 -25.34 11.40 13.93
C CYS A 642 -25.36 9.87 13.81
N GLU A 643 -24.19 9.28 13.65
CA GLU A 643 -23.97 7.84 13.59
C GLU A 643 -23.22 7.35 14.83
N THR A 644 -23.29 6.05 15.15
CA THR A 644 -22.43 5.46 16.19
C THR A 644 -20.96 5.66 15.86
N TYR A 645 -20.18 6.16 16.82
CA TYR A 645 -18.73 6.24 16.71
C TYR A 645 -18.08 5.24 17.66
N ASP A 646 -17.23 4.37 17.12
CA ASP A 646 -16.48 3.36 17.86
C ASP A 646 -15.01 3.45 17.46
N VAL A 647 -14.11 3.46 18.45
CA VAL A 647 -12.67 3.60 18.23
C VAL A 647 -12.04 2.33 17.64
N THR A 648 -12.65 1.16 17.88
CA THR A 648 -12.17 -0.13 17.36
C THR A 648 -12.28 -0.24 15.84
N LEU A 649 -13.00 0.69 15.19
CA LEU A 649 -13.07 0.79 13.74
C LEU A 649 -11.68 1.04 13.11
N PHE A 650 -10.77 1.71 13.82
CA PHE A 650 -9.48 2.14 13.29
C PHE A 650 -8.36 1.11 13.53
N ASP A 651 -8.60 0.10 14.36
CA ASP A 651 -7.64 -0.99 14.61
C ASP A 651 -7.49 -1.94 13.40
N THR A 652 -8.32 -1.78 12.35
CA THR A 652 -8.30 -2.62 11.15
C THR A 652 -7.02 -2.50 10.33
N ASP A 653 -6.27 -1.42 10.54
CA ASP A 653 -5.12 -1.05 9.72
C ASP A 653 -3.82 -1.76 10.17
N ASP A 654 -3.80 -2.31 11.40
CA ASP A 654 -2.65 -3.04 11.98
C ASP A 654 -2.64 -4.55 11.64
N ILE A 655 -3.64 -5.03 10.91
CA ILE A 655 -3.83 -6.47 10.65
C ILE A 655 -3.23 -6.83 9.29
N ASP A 656 -2.31 -7.80 9.31
CA ASP A 656 -1.68 -8.37 8.10
C ASP A 656 -2.72 -8.69 7.01
N PRO A 657 -2.59 -8.14 5.78
CA PRO A 657 -3.47 -8.43 4.67
C PRO A 657 -3.10 -9.74 3.92
N SER A 658 -2.20 -10.56 4.45
CA SER A 658 -1.92 -11.91 3.94
C SER A 658 -3.21 -12.74 3.88
N ASN A 659 -3.47 -13.32 2.71
CA ASN A 659 -4.60 -14.22 2.50
C ASN A 659 -4.12 -15.67 2.64
N PRO A 660 -4.78 -16.52 3.44
CA PRO A 660 -4.51 -17.96 3.46
C PRO A 660 -4.88 -18.67 2.14
N ASN A 661 -5.57 -18.03 1.20
CA ASN A 661 -5.79 -18.57 -0.14
C ASN A 661 -4.50 -18.50 -0.97
N VAL A 662 -3.71 -19.56 -0.87
CA VAL A 662 -2.57 -19.97 -1.71
C VAL A 662 -2.93 -20.13 -3.21
N ASN A 663 -4.12 -19.68 -3.62
CA ASN A 663 -4.67 -19.83 -4.97
C ASN A 663 -4.60 -18.55 -5.81
N TYR A 664 -3.82 -17.55 -5.37
CA TYR A 664 -3.06 -16.76 -6.34
C TYR A 664 -1.96 -17.67 -6.89
N LEU A 665 -2.35 -18.53 -7.82
CA LEU A 665 -1.40 -19.08 -8.76
C LEU A 665 -0.69 -17.87 -9.36
N TRP A 666 0.60 -17.75 -9.09
CA TRP A 666 1.52 -17.04 -9.96
C TRP A 666 1.12 -17.40 -11.40
N SER A 667 0.47 -16.48 -12.11
CA SER A 667 0.34 -16.59 -13.56
C SER A 667 1.70 -16.25 -14.15
N GLY A 668 2.68 -17.09 -13.82
CA GLY A 668 3.86 -17.23 -14.64
C GLY A 668 3.32 -17.52 -16.02
N ALA A 669 3.66 -16.64 -16.95
CA ALA A 669 3.31 -16.72 -18.35
C ALA A 669 3.17 -18.20 -18.74
N SER A 670 2.00 -18.59 -19.26
CA SER A 670 1.90 -19.84 -20.00
C SER A 670 3.08 -19.85 -20.96
N PRO A 671 4.04 -20.79 -20.83
CA PRO A 671 5.03 -20.95 -21.87
C PRO A 671 4.21 -21.49 -23.03
N GLY A 672 3.89 -20.60 -23.98
CA GLY A 672 3.53 -21.05 -25.31
C GLY A 672 4.61 -22.06 -25.70
N MET A 673 4.21 -23.26 -26.12
CA MET A 673 5.15 -24.29 -26.57
C MET A 673 6.12 -23.67 -27.56
N SER A 674 7.35 -23.38 -27.11
CA SER A 674 8.42 -22.90 -27.97
C SER A 674 9.19 -24.09 -28.49
N GLU A 675 9.67 -23.96 -29.73
CA GLU A 675 10.43 -24.95 -30.48
C GLU A 675 11.65 -25.49 -29.70
N PRO A 676 12.13 -26.72 -30.04
CA PRO A 676 13.26 -27.34 -29.35
C PRO A 676 14.52 -26.49 -29.47
N VAL A 677 14.97 -25.97 -28.33
CA VAL A 677 16.18 -25.16 -28.18
C VAL A 677 17.42 -26.03 -28.45
N VAL A 678 18.35 -25.53 -29.26
CA VAL A 678 19.59 -26.24 -29.62
C VAL A 678 20.56 -26.17 -28.44
N ARG A 679 21.41 -27.19 -28.24
CA ARG A 679 22.41 -27.27 -27.15
C ARG A 679 23.24 -25.98 -26.99
N ALA A 680 23.53 -25.28 -28.09
CA ALA A 680 24.28 -24.02 -28.08
C ALA A 680 23.53 -22.88 -27.35
N ASP A 681 22.21 -22.79 -27.52
CA ASP A 681 21.38 -21.80 -26.82
C ASP A 681 21.23 -22.17 -25.33
N LEU A 682 21.33 -23.45 -24.98
CA LEU A 682 21.38 -23.91 -23.59
C LEU A 682 22.71 -23.53 -22.93
N ASP A 683 23.82 -23.63 -23.65
CA ASP A 683 25.14 -23.22 -23.15
C ASP A 683 25.24 -21.68 -23.00
N ASP A 684 24.58 -20.90 -23.87
CA ASP A 684 24.44 -19.43 -23.73
C ASP A 684 23.53 -19.04 -22.57
N LEU A 685 22.44 -19.79 -22.32
CA LEU A 685 21.58 -19.59 -21.15
C LEU A 685 22.32 -19.92 -19.84
N VAL A 686 23.19 -20.94 -19.86
CA VAL A 686 24.08 -21.31 -18.75
C VAL A 686 25.17 -20.25 -18.54
N GLN A 687 25.65 -19.57 -19.60
CA GLN A 687 26.53 -18.40 -19.45
C GLN A 687 25.81 -17.16 -18.91
N GLN A 688 24.54 -16.93 -19.24
CA GLN A 688 23.73 -15.84 -18.65
C GLN A 688 23.30 -16.11 -17.20
N LEU A 689 23.36 -17.37 -16.74
CA LEU A 689 23.18 -17.76 -15.34
C LEU A 689 24.46 -17.59 -14.49
N LEU A 690 25.57 -17.16 -15.09
CA LEU A 690 26.70 -16.66 -14.30
C LEU A 690 26.30 -15.32 -13.68
N PRO A 691 26.51 -15.11 -12.36
CA PRO A 691 26.03 -13.92 -11.67
C PRO A 691 26.62 -12.63 -12.25
N HIS A 692 25.82 -11.57 -12.17
CA HIS A 692 26.11 -10.17 -12.51
C HIS A 692 27.52 -9.77 -12.03
N GLN A 693 28.30 -9.06 -12.87
CA GLN A 693 29.56 -8.47 -12.42
C GLN A 693 29.28 -7.50 -11.27
N PRO A 694 29.90 -7.67 -10.08
CA PRO A 694 29.56 -6.88 -8.90
C PRO A 694 30.16 -5.47 -8.92
N ASP A 695 29.53 -4.58 -8.15
CA ASP A 695 29.98 -3.23 -7.82
C ASP A 695 31.48 -3.18 -7.49
N ILE A 696 32.14 -2.13 -7.96
CA ILE A 696 33.61 -1.95 -8.01
C ILE A 696 34.33 -1.98 -6.64
N ASN A 697 33.60 -2.20 -5.55
CA ASN A 697 34.04 -2.10 -4.15
C ASN A 697 34.08 -3.43 -3.38
N VAL A 698 33.81 -4.58 -4.02
CA VAL A 698 33.96 -5.90 -3.39
C VAL A 698 35.23 -6.59 -3.92
N PRO A 699 36.16 -7.03 -3.06
CA PRO A 699 37.38 -7.66 -3.52
C PRO A 699 37.07 -9.03 -4.14
N TRP A 700 37.55 -9.28 -5.37
CA TRP A 700 37.33 -10.55 -6.08
C TRP A 700 38.64 -11.22 -6.52
N PRO A 701 38.94 -12.45 -6.05
CA PRO A 701 40.09 -13.24 -6.47
C PRO A 701 39.92 -13.84 -7.87
N SER A 702 40.98 -13.87 -8.66
CA SER A 702 41.09 -14.71 -9.85
C SER A 702 42.34 -15.60 -9.78
N ASN A 703 42.27 -16.78 -10.40
CA ASN A 703 43.40 -17.71 -10.55
C ASN A 703 44.00 -18.23 -9.21
N LEU A 704 43.14 -18.40 -8.19
CA LEU A 704 43.50 -18.84 -6.84
C LEU A 704 43.04 -20.28 -6.59
N THR A 705 43.97 -21.15 -6.19
CA THR A 705 43.67 -22.52 -5.73
C THR A 705 44.08 -22.69 -4.27
N TRP A 706 43.18 -23.24 -3.46
CA TRP A 706 43.43 -23.62 -2.07
C TRP A 706 43.80 -25.10 -1.97
N THR A 707 44.82 -25.41 -1.15
CA THR A 707 45.27 -26.78 -0.91
C THR A 707 45.42 -27.05 0.59
N GLY A 708 44.66 -28.02 1.09
CA GLY A 708 44.70 -28.53 2.46
C GLY A 708 44.04 -29.91 2.51
N SER A 709 44.75 -30.93 2.98
CA SER A 709 44.33 -32.34 2.95
C SER A 709 44.40 -32.99 4.34
N GLY A 710 43.89 -32.30 5.37
CA GLY A 710 43.65 -32.89 6.69
C GLY A 710 44.87 -32.97 7.64
N GLY A 711 45.60 -31.86 7.80
CA GLY A 711 46.54 -31.61 8.91
C GLY A 711 46.72 -30.10 9.10
N ASP A 712 47.27 -29.59 10.21
CA ASP A 712 47.14 -28.17 10.66
C ASP A 712 47.42 -27.03 9.63
N THR A 713 48.05 -27.31 8.48
CA THR A 713 48.46 -26.31 7.48
C THR A 713 47.56 -26.23 6.25
N VAL A 714 47.20 -25.01 5.85
CA VAL A 714 46.50 -24.66 4.61
C VAL A 714 47.41 -23.79 3.74
N SER A 715 47.37 -24.00 2.42
CA SER A 715 48.18 -23.26 1.45
C SER A 715 47.35 -22.70 0.31
N TRP A 716 47.82 -21.61 -0.30
CA TRP A 716 47.22 -21.01 -1.50
C TRP A 716 48.26 -20.77 -2.58
N SER A 717 47.89 -21.08 -3.82
CA SER A 717 48.78 -21.00 -4.97
C SER A 717 48.00 -20.69 -6.26
N LYS A 718 48.74 -20.44 -7.35
CA LYS A 718 48.17 -20.14 -8.67
C LYS A 718 47.48 -21.38 -9.24
N THR A 719 46.28 -21.21 -9.80
CA THR A 719 45.56 -22.31 -10.50
C THR A 719 46.23 -22.66 -11.83
N ASN A 720 46.59 -21.64 -12.62
CA ASN A 720 47.37 -21.74 -13.84
C ASN A 720 48.77 -21.15 -13.61
N ALA A 721 49.81 -21.84 -14.06
CA ALA A 721 51.20 -21.41 -13.86
C ALA A 721 51.57 -20.13 -14.63
N ASP A 722 50.87 -19.86 -15.74
CA ASP A 722 51.15 -18.74 -16.64
C ASP A 722 50.57 -17.40 -16.16
N ASP A 723 49.63 -17.42 -15.20
CA ASP A 723 48.95 -16.23 -14.69
C ASP A 723 49.23 -16.01 -13.19
N ASP A 724 49.21 -14.75 -12.73
CA ASP A 724 49.33 -14.41 -11.31
C ASP A 724 47.99 -14.53 -10.56
N ILE A 725 48.03 -14.67 -9.23
CA ILE A 725 46.81 -14.55 -8.40
C ILE A 725 46.47 -13.06 -8.34
N THR A 726 45.30 -12.66 -8.83
CA THR A 726 44.90 -11.24 -8.83
C THR A 726 43.69 -10.97 -7.94
N PHE A 727 43.69 -9.81 -7.29
CA PHE A 727 42.60 -9.26 -6.48
C PHE A 727 42.21 -7.88 -7.00
N ARG A 728 40.98 -7.74 -7.47
CA ARG A 728 40.44 -6.44 -7.89
C ARG A 728 39.64 -5.78 -6.78
N TYR A 729 39.99 -4.55 -6.41
CA TYR A 729 39.28 -3.76 -5.40
C TYR A 729 39.37 -2.26 -5.74
N ALA A 730 38.24 -1.54 -5.67
CA ALA A 730 38.14 -0.10 -5.95
C ALA A 730 38.82 0.33 -7.27
N GLY A 731 38.64 -0.47 -8.33
CA GLY A 731 39.20 -0.21 -9.66
C GLY A 731 40.70 -0.52 -9.84
N THR A 732 41.39 -1.00 -8.79
CA THR A 732 42.82 -1.39 -8.85
C THR A 732 42.98 -2.91 -8.81
N THR A 733 43.89 -3.45 -9.62
CA THR A 733 44.24 -4.89 -9.60
C THR A 733 45.55 -5.09 -8.82
N ASN A 734 45.49 -5.86 -7.74
CA ASN A 734 46.64 -6.22 -6.91
C ASN A 734 47.05 -7.68 -7.17
N ILE A 735 48.34 -7.98 -7.07
CA ILE A 735 48.89 -9.34 -7.25
C ILE A 735 49.23 -9.91 -5.87
N ILE A 736 48.75 -11.12 -5.58
CA ILE A 736 48.96 -11.81 -4.30
C ILE A 736 50.01 -12.92 -4.47
N ALA A 737 50.95 -13.01 -3.53
CA ALA A 737 51.90 -14.11 -3.46
C ALA A 737 51.27 -15.38 -2.86
N GLY A 738 51.64 -16.55 -3.39
CA GLY A 738 51.28 -17.84 -2.78
C GLY A 738 52.05 -18.07 -1.49
N ASP A 739 51.36 -18.57 -0.46
CA ASP A 739 51.93 -18.82 0.87
C ASP A 739 51.12 -19.91 1.61
N SER A 740 51.51 -20.24 2.85
CA SER A 740 50.87 -21.26 3.70
C SER A 740 50.77 -20.83 5.17
N THR A 741 49.77 -21.32 5.89
CA THR A 741 49.55 -20.98 7.31
C THR A 741 48.94 -22.12 8.11
N THR A 742 49.17 -22.11 9.42
CA THR A 742 48.47 -22.94 10.40
C THR A 742 47.39 -22.18 11.16
N ASN A 743 47.22 -20.89 10.91
CA ASN A 743 46.24 -20.06 11.62
C ASN A 743 44.82 -20.29 11.12
N THR A 744 43.83 -20.11 11.99
CA THR A 744 42.41 -20.41 11.75
C THR A 744 41.75 -19.50 10.71
N TYR A 745 42.04 -18.20 10.69
CA TYR A 745 41.39 -17.24 9.79
C TYR A 745 42.39 -16.63 8.81
N ILE A 746 42.03 -16.62 7.53
CA ILE A 746 42.78 -15.99 6.45
C ILE A 746 41.94 -14.84 5.89
N TYR A 747 42.50 -13.64 5.91
CA TYR A 747 41.78 -12.41 5.56
C TYR A 747 42.65 -11.47 4.73
N TRP A 748 41.98 -10.57 4.00
CA TRP A 748 42.59 -9.54 3.19
C TRP A 748 42.20 -8.16 3.72
N SER A 749 43.12 -7.20 3.62
CA SER A 749 42.89 -5.82 4.07
C SER A 749 43.45 -4.83 3.04
N PRO A 750 42.74 -3.72 2.75
CA PRO A 750 43.22 -2.67 1.84
C PRO A 750 44.57 -2.05 2.26
N SER A 751 44.93 -2.10 3.55
CA SER A 751 46.22 -1.58 4.04
C SER A 751 47.42 -2.44 3.66
N SER A 752 47.19 -3.71 3.29
CA SER A 752 48.22 -4.68 2.89
C SER A 752 47.80 -5.41 1.61
N PRO A 753 47.73 -4.74 0.45
CA PRO A 753 46.98 -5.21 -0.71
C PRO A 753 47.61 -6.39 -1.46
N THR A 754 48.89 -6.70 -1.23
CA THR A 754 49.67 -7.71 -1.99
C THR A 754 49.85 -9.05 -1.26
N VAL A 755 49.27 -9.21 -0.07
CA VAL A 755 49.41 -10.44 0.75
C VAL A 755 48.10 -10.79 1.44
N PHE A 756 47.88 -12.07 1.72
CA PHE A 756 46.85 -12.50 2.67
C PHE A 756 47.42 -12.53 4.09
N LEU A 757 46.65 -11.99 5.03
CA LEU A 757 46.98 -11.95 6.45
C LEU A 757 46.30 -13.13 7.16
N THR A 758 46.90 -13.60 8.26
CA THR A 758 46.41 -14.79 8.96
C THR A 758 46.39 -14.57 10.48
N THR A 759 45.36 -15.09 11.17
CA THR A 759 45.19 -14.93 12.64
C THR A 759 44.33 -16.06 13.22
N ASN A 760 44.43 -16.30 14.53
CA ASN A 760 43.54 -17.23 15.26
C ASN A 760 42.36 -16.53 15.94
N LEU A 761 42.31 -15.20 15.90
CA LEU A 761 41.27 -14.41 16.58
C LEU A 761 40.24 -13.89 15.56
N ILE A 762 38.99 -14.31 15.72
CA ILE A 762 37.89 -13.85 14.86
C ILE A 762 37.71 -12.33 14.91
N SER A 763 37.87 -11.71 16.08
CA SER A 763 37.76 -10.26 16.29
C SER A 763 38.76 -9.43 15.48
N THR A 764 39.91 -10.02 15.14
CA THR A 764 40.92 -9.37 14.28
C THR A 764 40.59 -9.59 12.80
N ALA A 765 40.16 -10.79 12.44
CA ALA A 765 39.78 -11.13 11.07
C ALA A 765 38.52 -10.37 10.60
N THR A 766 37.60 -10.04 11.51
CA THR A 766 36.36 -9.30 11.23
C THR A 766 36.43 -7.81 11.62
N ALA A 767 37.62 -7.27 11.90
CA ALA A 767 37.77 -5.85 12.19
C ALA A 767 37.33 -4.98 10.99
N ALA A 768 36.91 -3.74 11.25
CA ALA A 768 36.37 -2.83 10.22
C ALA A 768 37.35 -2.66 9.05
N GLY A 769 36.87 -2.92 7.83
CA GLY A 769 37.67 -2.85 6.60
C GLY A 769 38.41 -4.14 6.22
N ASN A 770 38.37 -5.18 7.07
CA ASN A 770 38.94 -6.49 6.75
C ASN A 770 37.91 -7.40 6.07
N TRP A 771 38.42 -8.28 5.21
CA TRP A 771 37.64 -9.20 4.40
C TRP A 771 38.11 -10.62 4.63
N VAL A 772 37.25 -11.49 5.17
CA VAL A 772 37.59 -12.90 5.43
C VAL A 772 37.48 -13.69 4.13
N VAL A 773 38.57 -14.33 3.72
CA VAL A 773 38.70 -15.02 2.43
C VAL A 773 38.59 -16.54 2.59
N ALA A 774 39.15 -17.10 3.66
CA ALA A 774 39.08 -18.53 3.96
C ALA A 774 39.26 -18.80 5.46
N ILE A 775 38.73 -19.94 5.93
CA ILE A 775 38.89 -20.45 7.30
C ILE A 775 39.61 -21.79 7.21
N ASN A 776 40.68 -21.94 8.00
CA ASN A 776 41.38 -23.20 8.20
C ASN A 776 40.73 -23.96 9.36
N GLU A 777 39.96 -24.99 9.03
CA GLU A 777 39.33 -25.91 9.97
C GLU A 777 40.20 -27.16 10.11
N ALA A 778 41.27 -27.06 10.91
CA ALA A 778 42.20 -28.17 11.20
C ALA A 778 42.81 -28.83 9.93
N GLY A 779 43.18 -28.01 8.95
CA GLY A 779 43.80 -28.48 7.70
C GLY A 779 42.87 -28.65 6.52
N VAL A 780 41.58 -28.38 6.72
CA VAL A 780 40.57 -28.35 5.67
C VAL A 780 40.22 -26.89 5.41
N VAL A 781 40.27 -26.49 4.15
CA VAL A 781 39.94 -25.12 3.75
C VAL A 781 38.42 -25.00 3.64
N SER A 782 37.84 -24.21 4.54
CA SER A 782 36.44 -23.82 4.51
C SER A 782 36.36 -22.40 3.93
N THR A 783 36.02 -22.31 2.64
CA THR A 783 35.74 -21.01 2.01
C THR A 783 34.24 -20.72 2.15
N PRO A 784 33.83 -19.55 2.69
CA PRO A 784 32.46 -19.10 2.47
C PRO A 784 32.25 -19.08 0.95
N ASN A 785 31.17 -19.71 0.47
CA ASN A 785 30.72 -19.92 -0.93
C ASN A 785 31.66 -19.29 -2.00
N PRO A 786 32.16 -20.00 -3.03
CA PRO A 786 33.22 -19.54 -3.96
C PRO A 786 33.07 -18.15 -4.63
N GLN A 787 31.98 -17.41 -4.37
CA GLN A 787 31.64 -16.08 -4.85
C GLN A 787 31.42 -15.03 -3.75
N GLN A 788 31.66 -15.32 -2.45
CA GLN A 788 31.28 -14.41 -1.36
C GLN A 788 32.36 -14.31 -0.26
N ILE A 789 33.32 -13.40 -0.47
CA ILE A 789 34.24 -12.94 0.58
C ILE A 789 33.44 -12.09 1.57
N MET A 790 33.58 -12.36 2.88
CA MET A 790 32.76 -11.71 3.91
C MET A 790 33.43 -10.46 4.45
N HIS A 791 32.76 -9.31 4.39
CA HIS A 791 33.24 -8.07 5.03
C HIS A 791 33.03 -8.14 6.55
N GLY A 792 34.03 -7.77 7.34
CA GLY A 792 33.94 -7.74 8.81
C GLY A 792 32.77 -6.90 9.35
N GLY A 793 32.33 -5.87 8.61
CA GLY A 793 31.20 -5.03 8.99
C GLY A 793 29.80 -5.66 8.84
N LEU A 794 29.65 -6.74 8.06
CA LEU A 794 28.33 -7.36 7.79
C LEU A 794 27.78 -8.12 9.01
N ILE A 795 28.64 -8.53 9.95
CA ILE A 795 28.24 -9.21 11.20
C ILE A 795 27.79 -8.21 12.29
N GLN A 796 27.97 -6.89 12.09
CA GLN A 796 27.50 -5.86 13.02
C GLN A 796 26.25 -5.09 12.56
N ALA A 797 25.83 -5.24 11.29
CA ALA A 797 24.87 -4.31 10.68
C ALA A 797 23.64 -4.95 10.02
N GLY A 798 23.34 -6.23 10.24
CA GLY A 798 22.18 -6.87 9.63
C GLY A 798 21.72 -8.14 10.32
N THR A 799 20.40 -8.29 10.42
CA THR A 799 19.60 -9.38 11.01
C THR A 799 20.24 -10.77 10.91
N ILE A 800 20.39 -11.44 12.07
CA ILE A 800 20.79 -12.86 12.12
C ILE A 800 19.53 -13.70 11.98
N THR A 801 19.29 -14.28 10.79
CA THR A 801 18.24 -15.29 10.59
C THR A 801 18.86 -16.67 10.70
N ALA A 802 18.70 -17.34 11.85
CA ALA A 802 19.21 -18.69 12.10
C ALA A 802 18.08 -19.62 12.51
N ALA A 803 17.93 -20.75 11.81
CA ALA A 803 16.92 -21.77 12.14
C ALA A 803 17.22 -22.45 13.51
N PHE A 804 18.49 -22.52 13.89
CA PHE A 804 18.94 -22.96 15.21
C PHE A 804 20.15 -22.11 15.61
N ALA A 805 20.05 -21.35 16.70
CA ALA A 805 21.15 -20.57 17.26
C ALA A 805 21.39 -20.97 18.71
N GLN A 806 22.60 -21.46 19.02
CA GLN A 806 23.04 -21.63 20.40
C GLN A 806 23.85 -20.40 20.79
N ILE A 807 23.25 -19.54 21.63
CA ILE A 807 23.88 -18.32 22.15
C ILE A 807 24.26 -18.58 23.60
N ALA A 808 25.56 -18.57 23.89
CA ALA A 808 26.07 -18.88 25.23
C ALA A 808 25.72 -17.78 26.25
N ASP A 809 25.88 -16.50 25.87
CA ASP A 809 25.53 -15.33 26.68
C ASP A 809 24.92 -14.25 25.79
N ALA A 810 23.68 -13.81 26.11
CA ALA A 810 22.98 -12.76 25.38
C ALA A 810 22.62 -11.61 26.33
N ALA A 811 23.13 -10.41 26.06
CA ALA A 811 22.73 -9.18 26.75
C ALA A 811 21.68 -8.44 25.91
N ILE A 812 20.40 -8.66 26.22
CA ILE A 812 19.27 -8.12 25.46
C ILE A 812 18.68 -6.93 26.26
N VAL A 813 18.82 -5.71 25.73
CA VAL A 813 18.32 -4.49 26.38
C VAL A 813 16.82 -4.31 26.17
N THR A 814 16.34 -4.64 24.97
CA THR A 814 14.91 -4.65 24.60
C THR A 814 14.67 -5.68 23.50
N ALA A 815 13.64 -6.52 23.64
CA ALA A 815 13.20 -7.43 22.58
C ALA A 815 11.68 -7.43 22.46
N LYS A 816 11.18 -7.44 21.21
CA LYS A 816 9.78 -7.75 20.89
C LYS A 816 9.75 -9.15 20.31
N ILE A 817 9.36 -10.15 21.10
CA ILE A 817 9.27 -11.55 20.67
C ILE A 817 7.78 -11.86 20.46
N LYS A 818 7.40 -12.18 19.22
CA LYS A 818 5.99 -12.45 18.85
C LYS A 818 5.48 -13.74 19.48
N ASP A 819 6.27 -14.82 19.38
CA ASP A 819 5.96 -16.13 19.95
C ASP A 819 7.23 -16.76 20.55
N LEU A 820 7.22 -17.11 21.84
CA LEU A 820 8.35 -17.70 22.55
C LEU A 820 7.98 -19.08 23.11
N ALA A 821 8.52 -20.14 22.52
CA ALA A 821 8.40 -21.50 23.03
C ALA A 821 9.69 -21.92 23.73
N VAL A 822 9.69 -21.96 25.07
CA VAL A 822 10.85 -22.37 25.88
C VAL A 822 10.50 -23.65 26.63
N GLU A 823 11.23 -24.73 26.36
CA GLU A 823 11.00 -26.02 27.04
C GLU A 823 11.44 -26.00 28.51
N THR A 824 12.49 -25.24 28.85
CA THR A 824 12.95 -25.09 30.24
C THR A 824 13.44 -23.67 30.53
N ILE A 825 12.82 -23.01 31.51
CA ILE A 825 13.24 -21.72 32.05
C ILE A 825 14.02 -21.96 33.35
N LYS A 826 15.26 -21.47 33.43
CA LYS A 826 16.04 -21.32 34.68
C LYS A 826 16.42 -19.86 34.82
N VAL A 827 15.57 -19.09 35.50
CA VAL A 827 15.83 -17.67 35.81
C VAL A 827 16.41 -17.61 37.22
N ALA A 828 17.58 -17.01 37.38
CA ALA A 828 18.13 -16.69 38.69
C ALA A 828 17.35 -15.50 39.29
N ASP A 829 17.14 -15.53 40.60
CA ASP A 829 16.55 -14.45 41.41
C ASP A 829 15.02 -14.22 41.32
N ASN A 830 14.24 -15.31 41.29
CA ASN A 830 12.84 -15.39 41.79
C ASN A 830 11.92 -14.18 41.48
N ALA A 831 11.82 -13.79 40.21
CA ALA A 831 10.86 -12.78 39.74
C ALA A 831 9.41 -13.31 39.58
N ILE A 832 9.19 -14.61 39.79
CA ILE A 832 7.87 -15.26 39.71
C ILE A 832 7.62 -15.99 41.04
N THR A 833 6.57 -15.59 41.78
CA THR A 833 6.15 -16.33 42.98
C THR A 833 5.44 -17.61 42.57
N PHE A 834 6.04 -18.76 42.82
CA PHE A 834 5.36 -20.05 42.67
C PHE A 834 4.47 -20.29 43.88
N PRO A 835 3.15 -20.45 43.72
CA PRO A 835 2.32 -20.96 44.82
C PRO A 835 2.79 -22.37 45.17
N VAL A 836 2.98 -22.65 46.45
CA VAL A 836 3.33 -24.00 46.92
C VAL A 836 2.08 -24.64 47.49
N SER A 837 1.70 -25.78 46.92
CA SER A 837 0.56 -26.57 47.39
C SER A 837 0.99 -27.99 47.74
N ALA A 838 0.44 -28.52 48.83
CA ALA A 838 0.60 -29.91 49.21
C ALA A 838 -0.79 -30.54 49.37
N TYR A 839 -1.09 -31.57 48.58
CA TYR A 839 -2.31 -32.37 48.70
C TYR A 839 -1.98 -33.83 48.98
N THR A 840 -2.71 -34.46 49.90
CA THR A 840 -2.59 -35.88 50.20
C THR A 840 -3.97 -36.49 50.38
N ALA A 841 -4.32 -37.40 49.46
CA ALA A 841 -5.60 -38.10 49.47
C ALA A 841 -5.68 -39.24 50.51
N GLY A 842 -4.53 -39.85 50.87
CA GLY A 842 -4.49 -40.99 51.79
C GLY A 842 -4.83 -40.62 53.23
N THR A 843 -5.37 -41.57 53.98
CA THR A 843 -5.86 -41.38 55.36
C THR A 843 -4.72 -41.42 56.39
N ILE A 844 -4.77 -40.56 57.42
CA ILE A 844 -3.86 -40.60 58.58
C ILE A 844 -4.68 -40.75 59.87
N THR A 845 -4.25 -41.63 60.77
CA THR A 845 -4.86 -41.78 62.10
C THR A 845 -4.36 -40.69 63.02
N ILE A 846 -5.29 -40.01 63.70
CA ILE A 846 -5.01 -38.91 64.63
C ILE A 846 -4.93 -39.49 66.04
N ALA A 847 -3.79 -39.30 66.69
CA ALA A 847 -3.58 -39.63 68.09
C ALA A 847 -4.06 -38.50 69.03
N ALA A 848 -4.40 -38.86 70.27
CA ALA A 848 -5.00 -37.97 71.26
C ALA A 848 -4.12 -36.79 71.74
N LEU A 849 -2.82 -36.76 71.41
CA LEU A 849 -1.86 -35.73 71.84
C LEU A 849 -1.36 -34.85 70.68
N GLY A 850 -2.16 -34.78 69.62
CA GLY A 850 -1.90 -33.97 68.45
C GLY A 850 -1.12 -34.71 67.40
N THR A 851 -1.64 -34.66 66.19
CA THR A 851 -1.01 -35.28 65.02
C THR A 851 -0.82 -34.24 63.94
N LYS A 852 0.40 -34.18 63.39
CA LYS A 852 0.66 -33.43 62.16
C LYS A 852 -0.02 -34.13 61.01
N ILE A 853 -0.96 -33.45 60.36
CA ILE A 853 -1.75 -34.02 59.29
C ILE A 853 -1.28 -33.55 57.91
N GLN A 854 -0.70 -32.35 57.79
CA GLN A 854 -0.17 -31.83 56.53
C GLN A 854 0.91 -30.76 56.80
N GLU A 855 1.82 -30.56 55.84
CA GLU A 855 2.80 -29.48 55.89
C GLU A 855 3.07 -28.88 54.50
N VAL A 856 3.51 -27.62 54.48
CA VAL A 856 3.98 -26.94 53.26
C VAL A 856 5.15 -26.01 53.60
N THR A 857 6.18 -26.00 52.77
CA THR A 857 7.36 -25.14 52.97
C THR A 857 7.41 -24.06 51.90
N LEU A 858 7.50 -22.80 52.33
CA LEU A 858 7.58 -21.61 51.47
C LEU A 858 8.79 -20.77 51.87
N THR A 859 9.51 -20.24 50.88
CA THR A 859 10.53 -19.21 51.11
C THR A 859 9.94 -17.86 50.75
N THR A 860 9.89 -16.95 51.73
CA THR A 860 9.31 -15.60 51.61
C THR A 860 10.41 -14.56 51.72
N ILE A 861 10.23 -13.43 51.03
CA ILE A 861 11.09 -12.24 51.09
C ILE A 861 10.58 -11.20 52.10
N GLY A 862 9.63 -11.56 52.96
CA GLY A 862 9.07 -10.67 53.98
C GLY A 862 7.80 -9.93 53.55
N GLN A 863 7.08 -10.44 52.55
CA GLN A 863 5.78 -9.91 52.11
C GLN A 863 4.62 -10.75 52.70
N PRO A 864 3.36 -10.27 52.64
CA PRO A 864 2.22 -11.02 53.16
C PRO A 864 2.10 -12.42 52.54
N VAL A 865 1.99 -13.44 53.38
CA VAL A 865 1.77 -14.83 52.97
C VAL A 865 0.31 -15.19 53.21
N PHE A 866 -0.36 -15.63 52.16
CA PHE A 866 -1.71 -16.16 52.20
C PHE A 866 -1.68 -17.69 52.28
N LEU A 867 -2.37 -18.26 53.26
CA LEU A 867 -2.52 -19.70 53.46
C LEU A 867 -3.99 -20.12 53.38
N SER A 868 -4.24 -21.23 52.70
CA SER A 868 -5.54 -21.91 52.66
C SER A 868 -5.35 -23.38 53.01
N CYS A 869 -6.12 -23.86 53.98
CA CYS A 869 -6.04 -25.22 54.48
C CYS A 869 -7.41 -25.88 54.41
N SER A 870 -7.47 -27.14 53.97
CA SER A 870 -8.70 -27.95 53.98
C SER A 870 -8.44 -29.42 54.27
N PHE A 871 -9.33 -30.08 55.02
CA PHE A 871 -9.26 -31.53 55.27
C PHE A 871 -10.63 -32.08 55.68
N SER A 872 -10.82 -33.39 55.55
CA SER A 872 -11.99 -34.11 56.07
C SER A 872 -11.62 -34.88 57.34
N LEU A 873 -12.49 -34.85 58.33
CA LEU A 873 -12.38 -35.69 59.53
C LEU A 873 -13.42 -36.80 59.47
N ASP A 874 -12.94 -38.04 59.57
CA ASP A 874 -13.74 -39.25 59.53
C ASP A 874 -13.64 -39.92 60.93
N PRO A 875 -14.60 -39.65 61.83
CA PRO A 875 -14.55 -40.15 63.20
C PRO A 875 -14.94 -41.64 63.27
N VAL A 876 -14.36 -42.37 64.22
CA VAL A 876 -14.71 -43.77 64.50
C VAL A 876 -15.49 -43.86 65.82
N GLY A 877 -16.82 -43.66 65.75
CA GLY A 877 -17.72 -43.80 66.91
C GLY A 877 -18.70 -42.63 67.12
N ILE A 878 -19.34 -42.60 68.29
CA ILE A 878 -20.52 -41.76 68.60
C ILE A 878 -20.26 -40.55 69.53
N SER A 879 -19.01 -40.23 69.90
CA SER A 879 -18.70 -39.02 70.69
C SER A 879 -17.72 -38.13 69.94
N ARG A 880 -18.13 -36.88 69.68
CA ARG A 880 -17.57 -36.00 68.65
C ARG A 880 -17.15 -34.66 69.23
N GLU A 881 -15.90 -34.56 69.66
CA GLU A 881 -15.32 -33.26 69.99
C GLU A 881 -13.84 -33.24 69.60
N THR A 882 -13.53 -32.55 68.51
CA THR A 882 -12.16 -32.08 68.23
C THR A 882 -11.84 -30.98 69.26
N GLN A 883 -10.67 -31.07 69.89
CA GLN A 883 -10.29 -30.12 70.96
C GLN A 883 -9.55 -28.91 70.42
N SER A 884 -8.68 -29.08 69.42
CA SER A 884 -8.03 -27.94 68.78
C SER A 884 -7.51 -28.23 67.37
N ILE A 885 -7.59 -27.22 66.49
CA ILE A 885 -6.95 -27.21 65.16
C ILE A 885 -5.91 -26.10 65.17
N GLN A 886 -4.66 -26.46 64.89
CA GLN A 886 -3.53 -25.55 64.99
C GLN A 886 -2.74 -25.47 63.68
N LEU A 887 -2.47 -24.25 63.23
CA LEU A 887 -1.44 -23.99 62.23
C LEU A 887 -0.18 -23.52 62.95
N ARG A 888 0.92 -24.24 62.75
CA ARG A 888 2.21 -23.93 63.35
C ARG A 888 3.21 -23.55 62.29
N ARG A 889 3.96 -22.46 62.51
CA ARG A 889 5.06 -22.03 61.66
C ARG A 889 6.39 -22.46 62.30
N VAL A 890 7.26 -23.07 61.50
CA VAL A 890 8.57 -23.57 61.90
C VAL A 890 9.67 -22.85 61.13
N LEU A 891 10.64 -22.27 61.84
CA LEU A 891 11.86 -21.68 61.29
C LEU A 891 13.07 -22.20 62.07
N GLY A 892 13.73 -23.24 61.58
CA GLY A 892 15.00 -23.73 62.13
C GLY A 892 15.01 -24.07 63.64
N GLY A 893 13.86 -24.38 64.24
CA GLY A 893 13.72 -24.55 65.70
C GLY A 893 12.27 -24.80 66.15
N SER A 894 11.96 -24.45 67.41
CA SER A 894 10.66 -24.74 68.04
C SER A 894 9.45 -24.15 67.27
N PRO A 895 8.38 -24.93 67.06
CA PRO A 895 7.20 -24.48 66.32
C PRO A 895 6.47 -23.35 67.07
N THR A 896 6.06 -22.32 66.33
CA THR A 896 5.20 -21.24 66.85
C THR A 896 3.79 -21.40 66.31
N THR A 897 2.78 -21.46 67.17
CA THR A 897 1.38 -21.53 66.74
C THR A 897 0.91 -20.17 66.23
N VAL A 898 0.50 -20.10 64.96
CA VAL A 898 0.06 -18.88 64.27
C VAL A 898 -1.46 -18.81 64.11
N TYR A 899 -2.13 -19.96 64.13
CA TYR A 899 -3.59 -20.07 64.19
C TYR A 899 -3.96 -21.20 65.16
N ASN A 900 -4.97 -20.97 65.99
CA ASN A 900 -5.49 -21.96 66.94
C ASN A 900 -7.01 -21.81 67.08
N ASP A 901 -7.76 -22.78 66.58
CA ASP A 901 -9.20 -22.89 66.79
C ASP A 901 -9.46 -23.93 67.88
N THR A 902 -9.90 -23.47 69.06
CA THR A 902 -10.21 -24.30 70.24
C THR A 902 -11.71 -24.49 70.46
N ALA A 903 -12.55 -24.04 69.54
CA ALA A 903 -13.97 -24.26 69.65
C ALA A 903 -14.29 -25.75 69.42
N ALA A 904 -15.01 -26.38 70.35
CA ALA A 904 -15.54 -27.72 70.14
C ALA A 904 -16.45 -27.72 68.90
N LYS A 905 -16.11 -28.53 67.91
CA LYS A 905 -16.89 -28.72 66.68
C LYS A 905 -17.36 -30.16 66.62
N ASP A 906 -18.68 -30.33 66.42
CA ASP A 906 -19.29 -31.63 66.15
C ASP A 906 -19.16 -31.93 64.66
N PHE A 907 -18.27 -32.86 64.30
CA PHE A 907 -18.07 -33.29 62.93
C PHE A 907 -18.92 -34.54 62.66
N GLY A 908 -20.05 -34.36 61.98
CA GLY A 908 -20.79 -35.43 61.31
C GLY A 908 -19.94 -36.22 60.32
N ASP A 909 -20.37 -37.46 60.04
CA ASP A 909 -19.70 -38.38 59.10
C ASP A 909 -19.31 -37.65 57.80
N GLY A 910 -18.01 -37.40 57.60
CA GLY A 910 -17.44 -36.87 56.36
C GLY A 910 -17.56 -35.35 56.13
N LEU A 911 -17.65 -34.52 57.19
CA LEU A 911 -17.65 -33.06 57.02
C LEU A 911 -16.25 -32.50 56.70
N GLN A 912 -16.17 -31.69 55.63
CA GLN A 912 -14.96 -30.97 55.22
C GLN A 912 -14.79 -29.69 56.04
N TYR A 913 -13.60 -29.50 56.62
CA TYR A 913 -13.19 -28.26 57.28
C TYR A 913 -12.22 -27.50 56.38
N ALA A 914 -12.46 -26.21 56.18
CA ALA A 914 -11.57 -25.33 55.44
C ALA A 914 -11.47 -23.96 56.11
N PHE A 915 -10.27 -23.39 56.12
CA PHE A 915 -10.03 -22.05 56.63
C PHE A 915 -8.91 -21.38 55.84
N THR A 916 -8.93 -20.05 55.85
CA THR A 916 -7.89 -19.21 55.25
C THR A 916 -7.28 -18.34 56.32
N PHE A 917 -5.99 -18.05 56.18
CA PHE A 917 -5.21 -17.29 57.13
C PHE A 917 -4.15 -16.49 56.38
N SER A 918 -3.90 -15.26 56.81
CA SER A 918 -2.84 -14.41 56.26
C SER A 918 -1.90 -13.96 57.38
N GLU A 919 -0.60 -14.00 57.12
CA GLU A 919 0.44 -13.55 58.05
C GLU A 919 1.53 -12.79 57.30
N GLU A 920 2.25 -11.90 57.97
CA GLU A 920 3.41 -11.18 57.43
C GLU A 920 4.70 -11.64 58.13
N PRO A 921 5.26 -12.82 57.79
CA PRO A 921 6.54 -13.28 58.32
C PRO A 921 7.71 -12.41 57.81
N ALA A 922 8.85 -12.41 58.51
CA ALA A 922 10.09 -11.82 58.00
C ALA A 922 10.66 -12.65 56.83
N ALA A 923 11.66 -12.15 56.11
CA ALA A 923 12.30 -12.91 55.03
C ALA A 923 12.96 -14.20 55.57
N GLY A 924 12.64 -15.35 54.97
CA GLY A 924 13.14 -16.66 55.39
C GLY A 924 12.38 -17.84 54.78
N THR A 925 12.88 -19.06 55.01
CA THR A 925 12.19 -20.31 54.62
C THR A 925 11.43 -20.86 55.81
N TYR A 926 10.10 -20.92 55.70
CA TYR A 926 9.20 -21.38 56.74
C TYR A 926 8.46 -22.65 56.32
N THR A 927 8.34 -23.59 57.25
CA THR A 927 7.45 -24.74 57.11
C THR A 927 6.20 -24.50 57.94
N TYR A 928 5.04 -24.50 57.29
CA TYR A 928 3.73 -24.43 57.93
C TYR A 928 3.19 -25.84 58.11
N GLU A 929 2.90 -26.21 59.35
CA GLU A 929 2.39 -27.53 59.74
C GLU A 929 0.97 -27.40 60.26
N LEU A 930 0.05 -28.23 59.74
CA LEU A 930 -1.32 -28.34 60.22
C LEU A 930 -1.42 -29.50 61.21
N TRP A 931 -1.87 -29.18 62.43
CA TRP A 931 -2.02 -30.10 63.55
C TRP A 931 -3.47 -30.17 63.99
N VAL A 932 -3.91 -31.38 64.33
CA VAL A 932 -5.27 -31.64 64.85
C VAL A 932 -5.18 -32.47 66.12
N ASP A 933 -5.91 -32.02 67.16
CA ASP A 933 -6.07 -32.70 68.44
C ASP A 933 -7.50 -33.22 68.59
N VAL A 934 -7.64 -34.51 68.87
CA VAL A 934 -8.93 -35.17 69.10
C VAL A 934 -8.99 -35.77 70.51
N THR A 935 -10.20 -35.84 71.06
CA THR A 935 -10.44 -36.41 72.40
C THR A 935 -10.38 -37.94 72.44
N SER A 936 -10.49 -38.62 71.30
CA SER A 936 -10.52 -40.08 71.19
C SER A 936 -9.43 -40.64 70.27
N THR A 937 -8.92 -41.83 70.56
CA THR A 937 -7.68 -42.39 69.96
C THR A 937 -7.82 -42.96 68.55
N VAL A 938 -8.95 -42.80 67.84
CA VAL A 938 -9.19 -43.53 66.57
C VAL A 938 -9.80 -42.67 65.46
N ASP A 939 -9.71 -41.35 65.52
CA ASP A 939 -10.19 -40.51 64.42
C ASP A 939 -9.20 -40.52 63.25
N THR A 940 -9.71 -40.36 62.04
CA THR A 940 -8.86 -40.30 60.85
C THR A 940 -9.08 -39.01 60.05
N ALA A 941 -8.02 -38.45 59.49
CA ALA A 941 -8.11 -37.33 58.55
C ALA A 941 -7.86 -37.80 57.12
N SER A 942 -8.67 -37.34 56.17
CA SER A 942 -8.55 -37.63 54.73
C SER A 942 -8.63 -36.34 53.90
N HIS A 943 -8.28 -36.39 52.60
CA HIS A 943 -8.39 -35.26 51.66
C HIS A 943 -7.72 -33.96 52.13
N ARG A 944 -6.47 -34.06 52.61
CA ARG A 944 -5.76 -32.97 53.26
C ARG A 944 -5.03 -32.10 52.24
N ALA A 945 -5.36 -30.82 52.19
CA ALA A 945 -4.77 -29.84 51.29
C ALA A 945 -4.27 -28.63 52.07
N MET A 946 -3.09 -28.14 51.69
CA MET A 946 -2.55 -26.85 52.11
C MET A 946 -2.04 -26.12 50.88
N PHE A 947 -2.32 -24.83 50.82
CA PHE A 947 -1.84 -23.91 49.79
C PHE A 947 -1.23 -22.69 50.48
N ALA A 948 -0.03 -22.31 50.08
CA ALA A 948 0.65 -21.12 50.55
C ALA A 948 1.19 -20.32 49.37
N MET A 949 0.94 -19.01 49.35
CA MET A 949 1.52 -18.09 48.39
C MET A 949 1.94 -16.80 49.07
N GLU A 950 3.08 -16.26 48.66
CA GLU A 950 3.49 -14.90 49.04
C GLU A 950 2.86 -13.90 48.07
N THR A 951 1.97 -13.05 48.55
CA THR A 951 1.37 -11.98 47.75
C THR A 951 2.27 -10.75 47.84
N ARG A 952 2.91 -10.36 46.73
CA ARG A 952 3.61 -9.08 46.66
C ARG A 952 2.57 -7.96 46.56
N LYS A 953 2.76 -6.89 47.34
CA LYS A 953 1.97 -5.66 47.21
C LYS A 953 2.24 -4.95 45.89
#